data_AF-A0A257PC39-F1
#
_entry.id   AF-A0A257PC39-F1
#
_cell.length_a   1.000
_cell.length_b   1.000
_cell.length_c   1.000
_cell.angle_alpha   90.00
_cell.angle_beta   90.00
_cell.angle_gamma   90.00
#
_symmetry.space_group_name_H-M   'P 1'
#
loop_
_entity.id
_entity.type
_entity.pdbx_description
1 polymer ?
#
loop_
_entity_poly.entity_id
_entity_poly.type
_entity_poly.pdbx_seq_one_letter_code
_entity_poly.pdbx_strand_id
1 'polypeptide(L)'
;MSISFRRALMGFCSASLMLPNFALAATGINTAPGADVIPYVVPAAHEPHLSAAQMASLIRHHIKYVFVIYQENRSFDSYFGTYPGADGLYSQPASATPGFTQPITNVDGSASTIQPFLIGRAQYAADTDDIDHSHPLTAAKMDIVNGTALMDHFALTEEKKYSKTENPSLLAKQFGELSMAYEDCDTVPILWNYASRFTLFDHVFEDMAGPSTPGNLSIFAAQTGETQLAKHPDQAWKTAGDAGEPVINDDDPKWGSPSDPSGNKNVPVNPHDYSGKSPYKTQLNQTYASLALTTAGNGVKAEAAKDEDPKGDLDDVNEDISFIQSLNKHQVAWRWFEEGYGSAASDTSGPTDATGQHAGYITHHNGPQYFGYVANNPQMRANMQGLHAMFSALQTASLPKAGGVFYIKGGYQNIFGMTPADPDAKVQKAFVGDDDHPAYSDAGISESLVARTVNAIAASPYWSQSAIIITWDDSEGDYDHVPPPLTDKGPDGSVVSEGPRVPMLLISPYAKVHNVSHEMGSQSSVVKFVDAVFGLPALASLPDEKKGFELGKKEFNQTDMGPTDGNDPNVGNLFSAFDAARLSGHAKPLPASYAEVPDAWASKLPEQSGASCKAIGIVPVNVQLGIPNNIPADFNPRPHTNPTKVAQAPAPAAPSTPANAVPAAPGAMAPAKS
;
A
#
# COMPACT_ATOMS: atom_id res chain seq x y z
N MET A 1 -51.74 10.39 -48.41
CA MET A 1 -50.83 11.38 -49.01
C MET A 1 -50.16 12.13 -47.87
N SER A 2 -48.83 12.14 -47.90
CA SER A 2 -47.83 12.80 -47.02
C SER A 2 -48.32 13.83 -45.99
N ILE A 3 -47.78 13.77 -44.77
CA ILE A 3 -46.96 14.85 -44.16
C ILE A 3 -46.16 14.24 -42.99
N SER A 4 -44.85 14.46 -43.06
CA SER A 4 -43.81 14.06 -42.11
C SER A 4 -43.69 15.10 -40.98
N PHE A 5 -43.55 14.64 -39.73
CA PHE A 5 -42.96 15.45 -38.66
C PHE A 5 -41.71 14.73 -38.15
N ARG A 6 -40.54 15.25 -38.53
CA ARG A 6 -39.26 15.03 -37.84
C ARG A 6 -39.14 16.10 -36.76
N ARG A 7 -39.07 15.71 -35.48
CA ARG A 7 -38.50 16.56 -34.42
C ARG A 7 -37.02 16.22 -34.30
N ALA A 8 -36.19 17.25 -34.39
CA ALA A 8 -34.75 17.18 -34.21
C ALA A 8 -34.44 16.90 -32.73
N LEU A 9 -33.63 15.87 -32.46
CA LEU A 9 -32.84 15.79 -31.23
C LEU A 9 -31.57 16.62 -31.44
N MET A 10 -31.40 17.68 -30.66
CA MET A 10 -30.07 18.23 -30.39
C MET A 10 -29.42 17.31 -29.36
N GLY A 11 -28.40 16.56 -29.79
CA GLY A 11 -27.47 15.90 -28.88
C GLY A 11 -26.57 16.96 -28.25
N PHE A 12 -26.59 17.03 -26.92
CA PHE A 12 -25.51 17.65 -26.17
C PHE A 12 -24.32 16.70 -26.19
N CYS A 13 -23.30 17.07 -26.95
CA CYS A 13 -21.98 16.45 -26.91
C CYS A 13 -21.30 17.02 -25.66
N SER A 14 -21.22 16.23 -24.59
CA SER A 14 -20.39 16.58 -23.43
C SER A 14 -18.93 16.52 -23.87
N ALA A 15 -18.33 17.68 -24.06
CA ALA A 15 -16.89 17.80 -24.24
C ALA A 15 -16.22 17.43 -22.91
N SER A 16 -15.53 16.30 -22.88
CA SER A 16 -14.52 16.02 -21.86
C SER A 16 -13.51 17.15 -21.89
N LEU A 17 -13.52 17.98 -20.85
CA LEU A 17 -12.45 18.92 -20.59
C LEU A 17 -11.20 18.10 -20.30
N MET A 18 -10.35 17.94 -21.31
CA MET A 18 -8.95 17.61 -21.07
C MET A 18 -8.37 18.77 -20.25
N LEU A 19 -8.17 18.53 -18.95
CA LEU A 19 -7.32 19.37 -18.14
C LEU A 19 -5.94 19.39 -18.82
N PRO A 20 -5.34 20.56 -19.06
CA PRO A 20 -4.05 20.63 -19.72
C PRO A 20 -3.02 19.99 -18.80
N ASN A 21 -2.08 19.23 -19.37
CA ASN A 21 -0.79 18.92 -18.75
C ASN A 21 -0.20 20.23 -18.21
N PHE A 22 -0.29 20.46 -16.91
CA PHE A 22 0.52 21.46 -16.25
C PHE A 22 1.94 20.91 -16.26
N ALA A 23 2.71 21.32 -17.27
CA ALA A 23 4.15 21.23 -17.18
C ALA A 23 4.60 22.06 -15.96
N LEU A 24 4.95 21.40 -14.85
CA LEU A 24 5.70 21.98 -13.74
C LEU A 24 7.05 22.47 -14.28
N ALA A 25 7.07 23.68 -14.83
CA ALA A 25 8.29 24.34 -15.29
C ALA A 25 8.59 25.62 -14.49
N ALA A 26 8.06 25.76 -13.27
CA ALA A 26 8.10 27.02 -12.53
C ALA A 26 8.65 26.97 -11.09
N THR A 27 9.13 25.84 -10.56
CA THR A 27 9.51 25.73 -9.13
C THR A 27 11.01 25.65 -8.84
N GLY A 28 11.89 25.53 -9.86
CA GLY A 28 13.33 25.38 -9.61
C GLY A 28 13.72 24.06 -8.91
N ILE A 29 12.77 23.13 -8.75
CA ILE A 29 12.98 21.78 -8.24
C ILE A 29 13.72 20.95 -9.30
N ASN A 30 14.81 20.32 -8.90
CA ASN A 30 15.51 19.34 -9.70
C ASN A 30 14.82 17.98 -9.60
N THR A 31 14.24 17.55 -10.72
CA THR A 31 13.64 16.23 -10.92
C THR A 31 14.46 15.38 -11.88
N ALA A 32 15.73 15.73 -12.12
CA ALA A 32 16.58 14.98 -13.02
C ALA A 32 17.04 13.66 -12.38
N PRO A 33 17.14 12.57 -13.19
CA PRO A 33 17.63 11.28 -12.71
C PRO A 33 19.09 11.35 -12.24
N GLY A 34 19.42 10.51 -11.27
CA GLY A 34 20.79 10.29 -10.79
C GLY A 34 21.73 9.77 -11.89
N ALA A 35 23.04 9.96 -11.70
CA ALA A 35 24.06 9.61 -12.71
C ALA A 35 24.11 8.10 -13.04
N ASP A 36 23.74 7.25 -12.08
CA ASP A 36 23.64 5.80 -12.24
C ASP A 36 22.35 5.36 -12.96
N VAL A 37 21.34 6.23 -12.99
CA VAL A 37 20.04 6.03 -13.63
C VAL A 37 20.05 6.48 -15.10
N ILE A 38 20.74 7.59 -15.40
CA ILE A 38 20.85 8.17 -16.76
C ILE A 38 21.15 7.15 -17.87
N PRO A 39 22.08 6.18 -17.72
CA PRO A 39 22.38 5.21 -18.78
C PRO A 39 21.21 4.32 -19.19
N TYR A 40 20.18 4.22 -18.35
CA TYR A 40 18.99 3.39 -18.59
C TYR A 40 17.78 4.20 -19.04
N VAL A 41 17.83 5.54 -19.03
CA VAL A 41 16.70 6.35 -19.46
C VAL A 41 16.52 6.20 -20.97
N VAL A 42 15.30 5.85 -21.40
CA VAL A 42 14.90 5.88 -22.81
C VAL A 42 14.37 7.29 -23.10
N PRO A 43 14.95 8.03 -24.05
CA PRO A 43 14.43 9.36 -24.40
C PRO A 43 13.00 9.25 -24.94
N ALA A 44 12.09 10.12 -24.48
CA ALA A 44 10.69 10.14 -24.93
C ALA A 44 10.54 10.21 -26.46
N ALA A 45 11.45 10.89 -27.16
CA ALA A 45 11.47 10.96 -28.63
C ALA A 45 11.75 9.61 -29.33
N HIS A 46 12.24 8.61 -28.59
CA HIS A 46 12.50 7.25 -29.06
C HIS A 46 11.45 6.23 -28.58
N GLU A 47 10.48 6.64 -27.76
CA GLU A 47 9.43 5.74 -27.31
C GLU A 47 8.42 5.48 -28.44
N PRO A 48 8.20 4.21 -28.83
CA PRO A 48 7.15 3.87 -29.77
C PRO A 48 5.77 4.21 -29.20
N HIS A 49 4.91 4.82 -30.01
CA HIS A 49 3.50 4.98 -29.65
C HIS A 49 2.76 3.66 -29.85
N LEU A 50 2.36 3.03 -28.75
CA LEU A 50 1.58 1.80 -28.73
C LEU A 50 0.16 2.09 -28.23
N SER A 51 -0.83 1.48 -28.88
CA SER A 51 -2.19 1.42 -28.33
C SER A 51 -2.24 0.57 -27.06
N ALA A 52 -3.27 0.77 -26.22
CA ALA A 52 -3.47 -0.03 -25.01
C ALA A 52 -3.50 -1.55 -25.29
N ALA A 53 -4.12 -1.98 -26.40
CA ALA A 53 -4.15 -3.39 -26.80
C ALA A 53 -2.76 -3.92 -27.19
N GLN A 54 -1.92 -3.11 -27.83
CA GLN A 54 -0.54 -3.47 -28.16
C GLN A 54 0.32 -3.56 -26.89
N MET A 55 0.17 -2.60 -25.96
CA MET A 55 0.82 -2.65 -24.65
C MET A 55 0.44 -3.93 -23.90
N ALA A 56 -0.86 -4.21 -23.75
CA ALA A 56 -1.35 -5.43 -23.11
C ALA A 56 -0.77 -6.70 -23.76
N SER A 57 -0.72 -6.74 -25.10
CA SER A 57 -0.17 -7.89 -25.83
C SER A 57 1.31 -8.09 -25.57
N LEU A 58 2.11 -7.01 -25.51
CA LEU A 58 3.55 -7.10 -25.25
C LEU A 58 3.83 -7.42 -23.78
N ILE A 59 3.11 -6.81 -22.85
CA ILE A 59 3.19 -7.12 -21.42
C ILE A 59 2.88 -8.60 -21.19
N ARG A 60 1.75 -9.10 -21.72
CA ARG A 60 1.40 -10.53 -21.66
C ARG A 60 2.44 -11.43 -22.32
N HIS A 61 3.13 -10.96 -23.36
CA HIS A 61 4.18 -11.73 -24.00
C HIS A 61 5.38 -11.92 -23.06
N HIS A 62 5.82 -10.84 -22.41
CA HIS A 62 7.05 -10.80 -21.62
C HIS A 62 6.87 -11.19 -20.16
N ILE A 63 5.76 -10.81 -19.53
CA ILE A 63 5.50 -11.03 -18.11
C ILE A 63 4.81 -12.37 -17.91
N LYS A 64 5.32 -13.14 -16.94
CA LYS A 64 4.80 -14.43 -16.48
C LYS A 64 4.66 -14.48 -14.97
N TYR A 65 5.47 -13.73 -14.24
CA TYR A 65 5.47 -13.74 -12.78
C TYR A 65 5.08 -12.35 -12.29
N VAL A 66 3.97 -12.25 -11.56
CA VAL A 66 3.56 -11.04 -10.86
C VAL A 66 3.81 -11.28 -9.39
N PHE A 67 4.68 -10.48 -8.77
CA PHE A 67 4.93 -10.51 -7.33
C PHE A 67 4.31 -9.26 -6.73
N VAL A 68 3.56 -9.41 -5.64
CA VAL A 68 2.90 -8.31 -4.94
C VAL A 68 3.44 -8.31 -3.51
N ILE A 69 4.37 -7.41 -3.22
CA ILE A 69 4.88 -7.16 -1.88
C ILE A 69 3.92 -6.18 -1.23
N TYR A 70 3.23 -6.62 -0.18
CA TYR A 70 2.08 -5.92 0.38
C TYR A 70 2.33 -5.54 1.83
N GLN A 71 2.62 -4.27 2.06
CA GLN A 71 3.00 -3.70 3.34
C GLN A 71 1.78 -3.11 4.09
N GLU A 72 2.01 -2.66 5.31
CA GLU A 72 1.10 -2.05 6.29
C GLU A 72 1.71 -0.70 6.76
N ASN A 73 0.99 0.05 7.57
CA ASN A 73 0.11 1.05 6.99
C ASN A 73 0.83 2.38 6.80
N ARG A 74 0.67 3.00 5.61
CA ARG A 74 1.28 4.29 5.27
C ARG A 74 0.51 5.00 4.18
N SER A 75 0.23 6.28 4.40
CA SER A 75 -0.25 7.15 3.32
C SER A 75 0.86 7.47 2.31
N PHE A 76 0.49 7.88 1.09
CA PHE A 76 1.46 8.33 0.10
C PHE A 76 2.28 9.52 0.62
N ASP A 77 1.63 10.53 1.19
CA ASP A 77 2.32 11.72 1.68
C ASP A 77 3.23 11.44 2.89
N SER A 78 2.92 10.44 3.73
CA SER A 78 3.79 10.11 4.87
C SER A 78 5.14 9.52 4.45
N TYR A 79 5.22 8.78 3.34
CA TYR A 79 6.50 8.24 2.83
C TYR A 79 7.08 8.99 1.63
N PHE A 80 6.25 9.50 0.72
CA PHE A 80 6.68 10.06 -0.56
C PHE A 80 6.18 11.50 -0.79
N GLY A 81 5.56 12.15 0.19
CA GLY A 81 5.05 13.52 0.07
C GLY A 81 6.12 14.57 -0.26
N THR A 82 7.40 14.25 -0.04
CA THR A 82 8.54 15.11 -0.43
C THR A 82 9.38 14.54 -1.57
N TYR A 83 8.94 13.47 -2.23
CA TYR A 83 9.65 12.87 -3.36
C TYR A 83 9.64 13.79 -4.59
N PRO A 84 10.80 14.11 -5.20
CA PRO A 84 10.85 15.03 -6.34
C PRO A 84 10.07 14.54 -7.57
N GLY A 85 9.10 15.33 -8.00
CA GLY A 85 8.30 15.08 -9.22
C GLY A 85 6.96 14.41 -8.97
N ALA A 86 6.70 13.94 -7.74
CA ALA A 86 5.38 13.49 -7.34
C ALA A 86 4.43 14.65 -7.04
N ASP A 87 3.13 14.39 -7.15
CA ASP A 87 2.10 15.21 -6.53
C ASP A 87 2.09 14.99 -5.01
N GLY A 88 3.07 15.55 -4.32
CA GLY A 88 3.21 15.47 -2.86
C GLY A 88 2.97 16.80 -2.16
N LEU A 89 3.08 16.82 -0.83
CA LEU A 89 2.87 17.95 0.09
C LEU A 89 3.34 19.34 -0.40
N TYR A 90 4.44 19.42 -1.15
CA TYR A 90 5.04 20.67 -1.63
C TYR A 90 5.09 20.79 -3.17
N SER A 91 4.30 19.98 -3.89
CA SER A 91 4.11 20.10 -5.36
C SER A 91 3.46 21.44 -5.73
N GLN A 92 2.68 22.02 -4.80
CA GLN A 92 1.99 23.29 -4.92
C GLN A 92 2.15 24.14 -3.63
N PRO A 93 1.84 25.45 -3.65
CA PRO A 93 1.85 26.27 -2.45
C PRO A 93 0.85 25.76 -1.41
N ALA A 94 1.20 25.85 -0.11
CA ALA A 94 0.35 25.44 1.02
C ALA A 94 -1.11 25.93 0.96
N SER A 95 -1.38 27.09 0.35
CA SER A 95 -2.74 27.63 0.18
C SER A 95 -3.60 26.90 -0.87
N ALA A 96 -2.97 26.06 -1.70
CA ALA A 96 -3.61 25.26 -2.75
C ALA A 96 -3.59 23.75 -2.42
N THR A 97 -2.93 23.35 -1.34
CA THR A 97 -2.85 21.97 -0.87
C THR A 97 -3.99 21.72 0.16
N PRO A 98 -5.00 20.90 -0.14
CA PRO A 98 -6.13 20.64 0.76
C PRO A 98 -5.66 20.13 2.12
N GLY A 99 -6.19 20.67 3.21
CA GLY A 99 -5.81 20.21 4.56
C GLY A 99 -4.38 20.52 5.01
N PHE A 100 -3.59 21.31 4.27
CA PHE A 100 -2.18 21.52 4.63
C PHE A 100 -1.98 22.23 5.97
N THR A 101 -2.94 23.07 6.38
CA THR A 101 -2.96 23.67 7.72
C THR A 101 -4.22 23.23 8.42
N GLN A 102 -4.08 22.40 9.45
CA GLN A 102 -5.21 21.84 10.19
C GLN A 102 -5.35 22.45 11.58
N PRO A 103 -6.56 22.56 12.13
CA PRO A 103 -6.77 22.96 13.51
C PRO A 103 -6.29 21.88 14.49
N ILE A 104 -5.72 22.31 15.61
CA ILE A 104 -5.37 21.46 16.75
C ILE A 104 -5.55 22.27 18.05
N THR A 105 -5.70 21.62 19.19
CA THR A 105 -5.87 22.29 20.49
C THR A 105 -4.64 22.11 21.36
N ASN A 106 -4.11 23.18 21.93
CA ASN A 106 -3.04 23.09 22.91
C ASN A 106 -3.56 22.48 24.23
N VAL A 107 -2.66 21.93 25.05
CA VAL A 107 -3.02 21.32 26.35
C VAL A 107 -3.68 22.29 27.35
N ASP A 108 -3.54 23.60 27.13
CA ASP A 108 -4.19 24.64 27.93
C ASP A 108 -5.58 25.06 27.40
N GLY A 109 -6.05 24.43 26.33
CA GLY A 109 -7.33 24.70 25.67
C GLY A 109 -7.27 25.80 24.60
N SER A 110 -6.11 26.41 24.35
CA SER A 110 -5.99 27.41 23.30
C SER A 110 -5.98 26.78 21.90
N ALA A 111 -6.71 27.39 20.96
CA ALA A 111 -6.71 26.96 19.56
C ALA A 111 -5.34 27.22 18.93
N SER A 112 -4.89 26.26 18.12
CA SER A 112 -3.65 26.30 17.36
C SER A 112 -3.87 25.72 15.97
N THR A 113 -2.81 25.69 15.17
CA THR A 113 -2.79 25.01 13.88
C THR A 113 -1.52 24.19 13.75
N ILE A 114 -1.60 23.14 12.94
CA ILE A 114 -0.46 22.30 12.57
C ILE A 114 -0.36 22.18 11.06
N GLN A 115 0.88 22.04 10.58
CA GLN A 115 1.21 21.78 9.19
C GLN A 115 2.07 20.51 9.12
N PRO A 116 2.12 19.82 7.97
CA PRO A 116 3.00 18.68 7.79
C PRO A 116 4.44 19.02 8.17
N PHE A 117 5.07 18.16 8.96
CA PHE A 117 6.46 18.32 9.40
C PHE A 117 7.25 17.00 9.31
N LEU A 118 8.52 17.12 8.93
CA LEU A 118 9.40 15.97 8.75
C LEU A 118 9.84 15.43 10.13
N ILE A 119 9.63 14.15 10.36
CA ILE A 119 10.27 13.40 11.43
C ILE A 119 11.42 12.58 10.85
N GLY A 120 12.53 12.53 11.57
CA GLY A 120 13.67 11.71 11.18
C GLY A 120 14.18 10.90 12.36
N ARG A 121 15.39 10.35 12.23
CA ARG A 121 16.02 9.53 13.26
C ARG A 121 16.01 10.15 14.67
N ALA A 122 16.25 11.46 14.77
CA ALA A 122 16.27 12.16 16.06
C ALA A 122 14.88 12.21 16.74
N GLN A 123 13.83 11.95 15.98
CA GLN A 123 12.44 11.83 16.38
C GLN A 123 11.92 10.41 16.18
N TYR A 124 12.77 9.37 16.17
CA TYR A 124 12.35 7.96 16.15
C TYR A 124 11.35 7.62 15.02
N ALA A 125 11.60 8.14 13.82
CA ALA A 125 10.72 7.94 12.66
C ALA A 125 10.54 6.46 12.28
N ALA A 126 11.50 5.58 12.58
CA ALA A 126 11.41 4.18 12.22
C ALA A 126 10.38 3.39 13.06
N ASP A 127 9.98 3.90 14.22
CA ASP A 127 9.20 3.18 15.22
C ASP A 127 8.15 4.10 15.88
N THR A 128 7.11 4.42 15.13
CA THR A 128 5.98 5.29 15.54
C THR A 128 4.86 4.49 16.19
N ASP A 129 4.02 5.13 17.02
CA ASP A 129 2.76 4.53 17.46
C ASP A 129 1.70 4.54 16.36
N ASP A 130 0.64 3.76 16.59
CA ASP A 130 -0.49 3.55 15.69
C ASP A 130 -1.59 4.62 15.83
N ILE A 131 -2.00 5.18 14.71
CA ILE A 131 -3.06 6.18 14.53
C ILE A 131 -4.36 5.50 14.08
N ASP A 132 -5.53 6.02 14.47
CA ASP A 132 -6.79 5.39 14.08
C ASP A 132 -7.02 5.35 12.56
N HIS A 133 -6.95 4.15 11.98
CA HIS A 133 -7.29 3.87 10.59
C HIS A 133 -8.64 3.15 10.44
N SER A 134 -9.50 3.17 11.45
CA SER A 134 -10.85 2.59 11.31
C SER A 134 -11.69 3.41 10.33
N HIS A 135 -12.56 2.74 9.56
CA HIS A 135 -13.44 3.38 8.57
C HIS A 135 -14.14 4.66 9.10
N PRO A 136 -14.79 4.66 10.28
CA PRO A 136 -15.48 5.85 10.79
C PRO A 136 -14.55 7.03 11.06
N LEU A 137 -13.31 6.77 11.51
CA LEU A 137 -12.34 7.79 11.84
C LEU A 137 -11.64 8.29 10.58
N THR A 138 -11.26 7.40 9.65
CA THR A 138 -10.75 7.79 8.32
C THR A 138 -11.75 8.69 7.60
N ALA A 139 -13.04 8.34 7.57
CA ALA A 139 -14.09 9.19 7.00
C ALA A 139 -14.22 10.55 7.71
N ALA A 140 -14.06 10.59 9.03
CA ALA A 140 -14.09 11.83 9.80
C ALA A 140 -12.85 12.72 9.56
N LYS A 141 -11.67 12.13 9.37
CA LYS A 141 -10.42 12.82 9.02
C LYS A 141 -10.49 13.50 7.66
N MET A 142 -11.11 12.83 6.68
CA MET A 142 -11.34 13.37 5.33
C MET A 142 -12.31 14.56 5.28
N ASP A 143 -13.13 14.76 6.32
CA ASP A 143 -14.19 15.78 6.40
C ASP A 143 -15.04 15.89 5.12
N ILE A 144 -15.85 14.86 4.85
CA ILE A 144 -16.67 14.82 3.64
C ILE A 144 -17.85 15.77 3.76
N VAL A 145 -17.79 16.90 3.03
CA VAL A 145 -18.84 17.92 2.99
C VAL A 145 -19.45 17.99 1.59
N ASN A 146 -20.75 17.70 1.47
CA ASN A 146 -21.49 17.70 0.19
C ASN A 146 -20.85 16.83 -0.92
N GLY A 147 -20.25 15.69 -0.54
CA GLY A 147 -19.60 14.76 -1.48
C GLY A 147 -18.21 15.23 -1.92
N THR A 148 -17.55 16.08 -1.14
CA THR A 148 -16.16 16.48 -1.35
C THR A 148 -15.39 16.27 -0.05
N ALA A 149 -14.31 15.50 -0.09
CA ALA A 149 -13.38 15.38 1.03
C ALA A 149 -12.49 16.64 1.09
N LEU A 150 -12.51 17.34 2.23
CA LEU A 150 -11.70 18.55 2.45
C LEU A 150 -10.29 18.24 2.94
N MET A 151 -10.09 17.03 3.47
CA MET A 151 -8.82 16.49 3.97
C MET A 151 -8.21 17.28 5.14
N ASP A 152 -9.01 17.99 5.94
CA ASP A 152 -8.53 18.99 6.90
C ASP A 152 -8.79 18.66 8.38
N HIS A 153 -9.24 17.44 8.69
CA HIS A 153 -9.60 17.01 10.04
C HIS A 153 -8.73 15.86 10.61
N PHE A 154 -7.63 15.49 9.97
CA PHE A 154 -6.71 14.43 10.44
C PHE A 154 -6.25 14.67 11.88
N ALA A 155 -5.61 15.82 12.15
CA ALA A 155 -5.08 16.15 13.46
C ALA A 155 -6.17 16.26 14.54
N LEU A 156 -7.27 16.93 14.22
CA LEU A 156 -8.35 17.19 15.18
C LEU A 156 -9.14 15.92 15.51
N THR A 157 -9.37 15.06 14.52
CA THR A 157 -10.09 13.79 14.72
C THR A 157 -9.28 12.86 15.59
N GLU A 158 -7.98 12.73 15.32
CA GLU A 158 -7.10 11.87 16.12
C GLU A 158 -6.93 12.42 17.54
N GLU A 159 -6.76 13.73 17.72
CA GLU A 159 -6.75 14.37 19.06
C GLU A 159 -8.02 14.02 19.87
N LYS A 160 -9.19 14.16 19.24
CA LYS A 160 -10.49 13.97 19.89
C LYS A 160 -10.80 12.52 20.23
N LYS A 161 -10.17 11.54 19.57
CA LYS A 161 -10.23 10.13 19.95
C LYS A 161 -9.72 9.93 21.38
N TYR A 162 -8.60 10.56 21.71
CA TYR A 162 -7.94 10.42 23.01
C TYR A 162 -8.36 11.47 24.05
N SER A 163 -9.02 12.56 23.65
CA SER A 163 -9.57 13.55 24.57
C SER A 163 -10.82 14.25 24.04
N LYS A 164 -11.96 14.03 24.71
CA LYS A 164 -13.24 14.69 24.39
C LYS A 164 -13.49 15.99 25.16
N THR A 165 -12.52 16.44 25.96
CA THR A 165 -12.61 17.67 26.78
C THR A 165 -12.07 18.88 26.01
N GLU A 166 -12.49 20.08 26.42
CA GLU A 166 -12.03 21.36 25.81
C GLU A 166 -10.50 21.56 25.94
N ASN A 167 -9.86 20.92 26.92
CA ASN A 167 -8.40 20.91 27.08
C ASN A 167 -7.91 19.47 26.83
N PRO A 168 -7.20 19.17 25.72
CA PRO A 168 -6.66 17.84 25.47
C PRO A 168 -5.51 17.49 26.43
N SER A 169 -5.33 16.19 26.69
CA SER A 169 -4.09 15.70 27.31
C SER A 169 -2.91 15.84 26.34
N LEU A 170 -1.68 15.83 26.87
CA LEU A 170 -0.48 15.83 26.01
C LEU A 170 -0.48 14.63 25.05
N LEU A 171 -0.87 13.45 25.52
CA LEU A 171 -0.99 12.25 24.69
C LEU A 171 -1.96 12.48 23.53
N ALA A 172 -3.13 13.07 23.80
CA ALA A 172 -4.13 13.35 22.77
C ALA A 172 -3.61 14.35 21.73
N LYS A 173 -2.97 15.43 22.17
CA LYS A 173 -2.34 16.39 21.26
C LYS A 173 -1.27 15.72 20.40
N GLN A 174 -0.37 14.93 21.00
CA GLN A 174 0.71 14.26 20.28
C GLN A 174 0.21 13.25 19.23
N PHE A 175 -0.91 12.58 19.48
CA PHE A 175 -1.57 11.74 18.46
C PHE A 175 -2.12 12.57 17.29
N GLY A 176 -2.75 13.71 17.58
CA GLY A 176 -3.12 14.68 16.54
C GLY A 176 -1.92 15.17 15.74
N GLU A 177 -0.78 15.42 16.40
CA GLU A 177 0.46 15.80 15.73
C GLU A 177 1.08 14.69 14.88
N LEU A 178 1.04 13.44 15.37
CA LEU A 178 1.59 12.29 14.66
C LEU A 178 0.89 12.08 13.31
N SER A 179 -0.42 12.33 13.23
CA SER A 179 -1.16 12.22 11.96
C SER A 179 -0.72 13.20 10.88
N MET A 180 0.06 14.23 11.25
CA MET A 180 0.62 15.23 10.35
C MET A 180 2.14 15.06 10.14
N ALA A 181 2.76 14.06 10.78
CA ALA A 181 4.17 13.77 10.59
C ALA A 181 4.37 13.05 9.25
N TYR A 182 5.51 13.31 8.61
CA TYR A 182 5.94 12.57 7.42
C TYR A 182 7.43 12.25 7.50
N GLU A 183 7.85 11.33 6.66
CA GLU A 183 9.21 10.81 6.56
C GLU A 183 9.81 11.10 5.17
N ASP A 184 11.09 10.78 5.01
CA ASP A 184 11.77 10.87 3.73
C ASP A 184 12.81 9.75 3.55
N CYS A 185 13.64 9.86 2.51
CA CYS A 185 14.69 8.91 2.21
C CYS A 185 15.80 8.80 3.28
N ASP A 186 15.83 9.59 4.34
CA ASP A 186 16.72 9.33 5.47
C ASP A 186 16.12 8.32 6.47
N THR A 187 14.82 8.03 6.38
CA THR A 187 14.15 6.92 7.10
C THR A 187 13.97 5.69 6.22
N VAL A 188 13.43 5.85 4.99
CA VAL A 188 13.14 4.76 4.05
C VAL A 188 13.91 4.87 2.71
N PRO A 189 15.26 4.91 2.75
CA PRO A 189 16.10 5.12 1.56
C PRO A 189 15.93 4.06 0.48
N ILE A 190 15.61 2.81 0.83
CA ILE A 190 15.54 1.72 -0.14
C ILE A 190 14.30 1.88 -1.01
N LEU A 191 13.16 2.22 -0.39
CA LEU A 191 11.91 2.50 -1.12
C LEU A 191 12.08 3.68 -2.08
N TRP A 192 12.70 4.77 -1.64
CA TRP A 192 13.01 5.93 -2.50
C TRP A 192 14.01 5.61 -3.62
N ASN A 193 14.96 4.72 -3.37
CA ASN A 193 15.86 4.23 -4.41
C ASN A 193 15.09 3.45 -5.50
N TYR A 194 14.11 2.63 -5.12
CA TYR A 194 13.24 1.98 -6.10
C TYR A 194 12.40 2.98 -6.90
N ALA A 195 11.80 3.97 -6.23
CA ALA A 195 11.06 5.04 -6.91
C ALA A 195 11.93 5.78 -7.94
N SER A 196 13.18 6.09 -7.58
CA SER A 196 14.11 6.77 -8.49
C SER A 196 14.58 5.92 -9.66
N ARG A 197 14.58 4.59 -9.53
CA ARG A 197 15.07 3.68 -10.56
C ARG A 197 13.94 3.13 -11.44
N PHE A 198 12.70 3.11 -10.94
CA PHE A 198 11.56 2.51 -11.61
C PHE A 198 10.38 3.48 -11.69
N THR A 199 9.16 2.98 -11.50
CA THR A 199 7.95 3.81 -11.50
C THR A 199 7.34 3.87 -10.10
N LEU A 200 7.16 5.10 -9.61
CA LEU A 200 6.30 5.45 -8.47
C LEU A 200 4.94 5.87 -9.01
N PHE A 201 3.84 5.39 -8.42
CA PHE A 201 2.50 5.89 -8.69
C PHE A 201 2.09 6.80 -7.54
N ASP A 202 1.58 8.00 -7.86
CA ASP A 202 1.21 9.01 -6.86
C ASP A 202 -0.29 9.31 -6.80
N HIS A 203 -1.12 8.49 -7.47
CA HIS A 203 -2.58 8.60 -7.49
C HIS A 203 -3.22 7.22 -7.26
N VAL A 204 -2.68 6.45 -6.33
CA VAL A 204 -3.27 5.18 -5.89
C VAL A 204 -3.92 5.38 -4.53
N PHE A 205 -5.20 5.06 -4.42
CA PHE A 205 -6.03 5.23 -3.22
C PHE A 205 -6.30 3.89 -2.56
N GLU A 206 -6.62 3.89 -1.27
CA GLU A 206 -7.38 2.78 -0.69
C GLU A 206 -8.63 2.55 -1.55
N ASP A 207 -9.02 1.31 -1.82
CA ASP A 207 -10.23 0.96 -2.58
C ASP A 207 -11.49 1.18 -1.72
N MET A 208 -11.35 0.96 -0.42
CA MET A 208 -12.38 1.13 0.61
C MET A 208 -11.73 1.86 1.78
N ALA A 209 -12.32 2.98 2.22
CA ALA A 209 -11.75 3.77 3.30
C ALA A 209 -11.80 2.98 4.61
N GLY A 210 -10.68 2.92 5.32
CA GLY A 210 -10.60 2.15 6.57
C GLY A 210 -9.57 1.04 6.48
N PRO A 211 -9.60 0.07 7.41
CA PRO A 211 -8.37 -0.55 7.84
C PRO A 211 -7.92 -1.69 6.92
N SER A 212 -6.95 -2.47 7.39
CA SER A 212 -6.22 -3.48 6.65
C SER A 212 -7.10 -4.50 5.93
N THR A 213 -8.17 -4.99 6.57
CA THR A 213 -9.03 -6.06 6.01
C THR A 213 -9.64 -5.68 4.66
N PRO A 214 -10.33 -4.54 4.51
CA PRO A 214 -10.76 -4.01 3.22
C PRO A 214 -9.66 -3.98 2.15
N GLY A 215 -8.45 -3.52 2.49
CA GLY A 215 -7.30 -3.52 1.58
C GLY A 215 -6.90 -4.94 1.15
N ASN A 216 -6.87 -5.90 2.08
CA ASN A 216 -6.51 -7.29 1.80
C ASN A 216 -7.58 -8.05 1.00
N LEU A 217 -8.86 -7.67 1.12
CA LEU A 217 -9.94 -8.19 0.27
C LEU A 217 -9.88 -7.61 -1.16
N SER A 218 -9.77 -6.28 -1.28
CA SER A 218 -9.80 -5.58 -2.57
C SER A 218 -8.61 -5.96 -3.47
N ILE A 219 -7.41 -6.18 -2.95
CA ILE A 219 -6.26 -6.60 -3.78
C ILE A 219 -6.41 -8.03 -4.36
N PHE A 220 -7.38 -8.80 -3.85
CA PHE A 220 -7.67 -10.17 -4.29
C PHE A 220 -9.00 -10.31 -5.03
N ALA A 221 -9.96 -9.42 -4.78
CA ALA A 221 -11.33 -9.49 -5.31
C ALA A 221 -11.83 -8.20 -5.97
N ALA A 222 -11.01 -7.14 -5.99
CA ALA A 222 -11.31 -5.80 -6.51
C ALA A 222 -12.55 -5.13 -5.91
N GLN A 223 -13.01 -5.63 -4.76
CA GLN A 223 -14.22 -5.24 -4.04
C GLN A 223 -14.10 -5.77 -2.60
N THR A 224 -14.90 -5.26 -1.66
CA THR A 224 -15.00 -5.78 -0.29
C THR A 224 -16.40 -6.30 0.08
N GLY A 225 -17.29 -6.48 -0.90
CA GLY A 225 -18.60 -7.11 -0.71
C GLY A 225 -19.79 -6.24 -1.10
N GLU A 226 -19.55 -5.22 -1.91
CA GLU A 226 -20.51 -4.25 -2.40
C GLU A 226 -21.61 -4.94 -3.21
N THR A 227 -21.29 -5.96 -4.02
CA THR A 227 -22.32 -6.74 -4.70
C THR A 227 -23.15 -7.59 -3.73
N GLN A 228 -22.58 -7.97 -2.58
CA GLN A 228 -23.30 -8.71 -1.55
C GLN A 228 -24.24 -7.84 -0.75
N LEU A 229 -23.91 -6.57 -0.52
CA LEU A 229 -24.87 -5.58 0.00
C LEU A 229 -26.14 -5.55 -0.87
N ALA A 230 -25.98 -5.62 -2.20
CA ALA A 230 -27.11 -5.62 -3.12
C ALA A 230 -27.89 -6.94 -3.18
N LYS A 231 -27.19 -8.08 -3.11
CA LYS A 231 -27.81 -9.42 -3.17
C LYS A 231 -28.47 -9.82 -1.85
N HIS A 232 -27.82 -9.49 -0.73
CA HIS A 232 -28.16 -9.93 0.64
C HIS A 232 -28.19 -8.76 1.63
N PRO A 233 -29.12 -7.80 1.49
CA PRO A 233 -29.18 -6.62 2.35
C PRO A 233 -29.42 -6.93 3.85
N ASP A 234 -29.86 -8.14 4.18
CA ASP A 234 -29.96 -8.60 5.56
C ASP A 234 -28.59 -8.85 6.21
N GLN A 235 -27.57 -9.18 5.42
CA GLN A 235 -26.16 -9.38 5.82
C GLN A 235 -25.37 -8.07 5.95
N ALA A 236 -25.95 -6.94 5.54
CA ALA A 236 -25.34 -5.64 5.72
C ALA A 236 -25.15 -5.31 7.20
N TRP A 237 -24.03 -4.66 7.53
CA TRP A 237 -23.77 -4.16 8.88
C TRP A 237 -24.85 -3.16 9.31
N LYS A 238 -25.13 -3.08 10.61
CA LYS A 238 -26.17 -2.19 11.17
C LYS A 238 -25.58 -0.91 11.73
N THR A 239 -24.36 -1.00 12.24
CA THR A 239 -23.52 0.13 12.61
C THR A 239 -22.14 -0.09 12.02
N ALA A 240 -21.40 0.98 11.76
CA ALA A 240 -20.12 0.89 11.07
C ALA A 240 -19.04 0.05 11.79
N GLY A 241 -19.26 -0.36 13.04
CA GLY A 241 -18.37 -1.28 13.78
C GLY A 241 -18.89 -2.72 13.90
N ASP A 242 -19.95 -3.08 13.18
CA ASP A 242 -20.44 -4.46 13.09
C ASP A 242 -19.87 -5.15 11.85
N ALA A 243 -19.61 -6.46 11.97
CA ALA A 243 -19.41 -7.33 10.82
C ALA A 243 -20.61 -7.26 9.85
N GLY A 244 -20.33 -7.37 8.56
CA GLY A 244 -21.32 -7.31 7.49
C GLY A 244 -20.75 -6.76 6.19
N GLU A 245 -21.64 -6.60 5.21
CA GLU A 245 -21.30 -6.21 3.83
C GLU A 245 -21.69 -4.75 3.49
N PRO A 246 -20.86 -4.01 2.74
CA PRO A 246 -19.47 -4.33 2.40
C PRO A 246 -18.59 -4.33 3.66
N VAL A 247 -17.47 -5.06 3.61
CA VAL A 247 -16.52 -5.13 4.72
C VAL A 247 -15.78 -3.81 4.87
N ILE A 248 -15.85 -3.21 6.06
CA ILE A 248 -15.26 -1.90 6.41
C ILE A 248 -14.44 -1.93 7.71
N ASN A 249 -14.20 -3.11 8.30
CA ASN A 249 -13.55 -3.30 9.60
C ASN A 249 -12.61 -4.51 9.58
N ASP A 250 -11.76 -4.63 10.61
CA ASP A 250 -10.89 -5.80 10.83
C ASP A 250 -11.52 -6.90 11.67
N ASP A 251 -12.76 -7.25 11.36
CA ASP A 251 -13.29 -8.50 11.87
C ASP A 251 -12.50 -9.66 11.22
N ASP A 252 -11.85 -10.49 12.05
CA ASP A 252 -11.08 -11.64 11.57
C ASP A 252 -11.93 -12.58 10.70
N PRO A 253 -11.30 -13.34 9.78
CA PRO A 253 -11.99 -14.32 8.96
C PRO A 253 -12.64 -15.40 9.83
N LYS A 254 -13.82 -15.85 9.38
CA LYS A 254 -14.56 -16.96 9.99
C LYS A 254 -13.77 -18.27 10.02
N TRP A 255 -13.04 -18.57 8.94
CA TRP A 255 -12.31 -19.83 8.77
C TRP A 255 -11.02 -19.83 9.60
N GLY A 256 -10.75 -20.93 10.32
CA GLY A 256 -9.68 -21.03 11.31
C GLY A 256 -10.07 -20.50 12.71
N SER A 257 -11.04 -19.59 12.79
CA SER A 257 -11.47 -18.96 14.04
C SER A 257 -12.13 -19.92 15.05
N PRO A 258 -12.43 -19.48 16.29
CA PRO A 258 -13.34 -20.18 17.20
C PRO A 258 -14.75 -20.45 16.65
N SER A 259 -15.23 -19.66 15.69
CA SER A 259 -16.53 -19.79 15.04
C SER A 259 -16.50 -20.64 13.76
N ASP A 260 -15.34 -21.18 13.39
CA ASP A 260 -15.20 -22.12 12.26
C ASP A 260 -16.09 -23.36 12.52
N PRO A 261 -17.07 -23.65 11.64
CA PRO A 261 -17.98 -24.78 11.81
C PRO A 261 -17.32 -26.13 11.47
N SER A 262 -16.13 -26.12 10.85
CA SER A 262 -15.42 -27.33 10.47
C SER A 262 -14.90 -28.08 11.71
N GLY A 263 -14.99 -29.41 11.68
CA GLY A 263 -14.50 -30.25 12.78
C GLY A 263 -12.96 -30.33 12.87
N ASN A 264 -12.24 -29.78 11.88
CA ASN A 264 -10.79 -29.75 11.80
C ASN A 264 -10.33 -28.39 11.26
N LYS A 265 -9.83 -27.53 12.14
CA LYS A 265 -9.37 -26.17 11.81
C LYS A 265 -8.06 -26.24 11.01
N ASN A 266 -8.20 -26.51 9.72
CA ASN A 266 -7.08 -26.69 8.80
C ASN A 266 -6.41 -25.37 8.38
N VAL A 267 -6.96 -24.23 8.82
CA VAL A 267 -6.46 -22.89 8.55
C VAL A 267 -5.90 -22.32 9.85
N PRO A 268 -4.69 -21.76 9.83
CA PRO A 268 -4.10 -21.19 11.03
C PRO A 268 -4.79 -19.90 11.44
N VAL A 269 -4.63 -19.58 12.72
CA VAL A 269 -5.00 -18.32 13.33
C VAL A 269 -3.93 -17.94 14.33
N ASN A 270 -3.76 -16.66 14.61
CA ASN A 270 -2.95 -16.22 15.74
C ASN A 270 -3.86 -16.02 16.97
N PRO A 271 -3.72 -16.81 18.04
CA PRO A 271 -4.64 -16.67 19.18
C PRO A 271 -4.48 -15.37 19.97
N HIS A 272 -3.41 -14.60 19.74
CA HIS A 272 -3.34 -13.21 20.19
C HIS A 272 -4.54 -12.40 19.69
N ASP A 273 -4.86 -12.52 18.40
CA ASP A 273 -5.93 -11.77 17.70
C ASP A 273 -7.31 -12.15 18.25
N TYR A 274 -7.46 -13.40 18.69
CA TYR A 274 -8.68 -13.94 19.30
C TYR A 274 -8.76 -13.78 20.82
N SER A 275 -7.72 -13.24 21.47
CA SER A 275 -7.67 -13.13 22.93
C SER A 275 -8.40 -11.88 23.44
N GLY A 276 -9.20 -12.02 24.50
CA GLY A 276 -9.75 -10.86 25.24
C GLY A 276 -11.07 -10.26 24.74
N LYS A 277 -11.58 -10.62 23.55
CA LYS A 277 -12.91 -10.19 23.06
C LYS A 277 -13.96 -11.30 23.29
N SER A 278 -15.04 -11.01 24.01
CA SER A 278 -16.16 -11.95 24.21
C SER A 278 -17.53 -11.24 24.17
N PRO A 279 -18.45 -11.64 23.27
CA PRO A 279 -18.25 -12.64 22.22
C PRO A 279 -17.29 -12.11 21.14
N TYR A 280 -16.37 -12.97 20.70
CA TYR A 280 -15.51 -12.70 19.55
C TYR A 280 -16.37 -12.66 18.29
N LYS A 281 -16.35 -11.55 17.55
CA LYS A 281 -17.04 -11.42 16.27
C LYS A 281 -16.04 -11.76 15.16
N THR A 282 -16.50 -12.51 14.17
CA THR A 282 -15.77 -12.80 12.94
C THR A 282 -16.56 -12.20 11.80
N GLN A 283 -15.88 -11.89 10.70
CA GLN A 283 -16.55 -11.47 9.49
C GLN A 283 -17.36 -12.64 8.90
N LEU A 284 -18.39 -12.31 8.13
CA LEU A 284 -19.15 -13.23 7.31
C LEU A 284 -18.25 -13.97 6.31
N ASN A 285 -18.71 -15.15 5.90
CA ASN A 285 -18.06 -15.86 4.81
C ASN A 285 -18.20 -15.07 3.52
N GLN A 286 -17.10 -14.76 2.85
CA GLN A 286 -17.14 -14.02 1.60
C GLN A 286 -17.44 -14.98 0.45
N THR A 287 -18.48 -14.68 -0.34
CA THR A 287 -19.02 -15.57 -1.38
C THR A 287 -19.00 -14.95 -2.79
N TYR A 288 -18.50 -13.73 -2.96
CA TYR A 288 -18.32 -13.07 -4.27
C TYR A 288 -17.06 -13.54 -5.00
N ALA A 289 -16.94 -13.13 -6.27
CA ALA A 289 -15.82 -13.49 -7.11
C ALA A 289 -14.48 -12.92 -6.63
N SER A 290 -13.43 -13.74 -6.76
CA SER A 290 -12.03 -13.35 -6.51
C SER A 290 -11.10 -13.92 -7.58
N LEU A 291 -9.83 -13.48 -7.56
CA LEU A 291 -8.78 -14.03 -8.42
C LEU A 291 -8.61 -15.53 -8.27
N ALA A 292 -8.91 -16.15 -7.12
CA ALA A 292 -8.86 -17.61 -6.97
C ALA A 292 -9.74 -18.33 -8.01
N LEU A 293 -10.92 -17.78 -8.31
CA LEU A 293 -11.85 -18.38 -9.27
C LEU A 293 -11.37 -18.21 -10.72
N THR A 294 -11.01 -16.99 -11.12
CA THR A 294 -10.63 -16.71 -12.52
C THR A 294 -9.31 -17.39 -12.89
N THR A 295 -8.37 -17.46 -11.96
CA THR A 295 -7.08 -18.14 -12.14
C THR A 295 -7.21 -19.67 -12.23
N ALA A 296 -8.24 -20.28 -11.63
CA ALA A 296 -8.53 -21.71 -11.77
C ALA A 296 -8.82 -22.11 -13.24
N GLY A 297 -9.28 -21.17 -14.07
CA GLY A 297 -9.46 -21.35 -15.51
C GLY A 297 -10.32 -22.58 -15.86
N ASN A 298 -9.84 -23.43 -16.77
CA ASN A 298 -10.55 -24.65 -17.16
C ASN A 298 -10.60 -25.74 -16.08
N GLY A 299 -9.89 -25.57 -14.96
CA GLY A 299 -9.95 -26.42 -13.77
C GLY A 299 -11.02 -26.01 -12.76
N VAL A 300 -11.64 -24.83 -12.91
CA VAL A 300 -12.51 -24.22 -11.90
C VAL A 300 -13.62 -25.16 -11.37
N LYS A 301 -14.29 -25.95 -12.23
CA LYS A 301 -15.30 -26.90 -11.76
C LYS A 301 -14.72 -28.06 -10.95
N ALA A 302 -13.54 -28.52 -11.34
CA ALA A 302 -12.87 -29.61 -10.65
C ALA A 302 -12.37 -29.18 -9.28
N GLU A 303 -11.88 -27.94 -9.16
CA GLU A 303 -11.42 -27.34 -7.91
C GLU A 303 -12.61 -27.00 -6.99
N ALA A 304 -13.66 -26.34 -7.51
CA ALA A 304 -14.86 -26.05 -6.73
C ALA A 304 -15.54 -27.32 -6.17
N ALA A 305 -15.45 -28.44 -6.89
CA ALA A 305 -15.95 -29.74 -6.40
C ALA A 305 -15.14 -30.33 -5.23
N LYS A 306 -14.03 -29.71 -4.82
CA LYS A 306 -13.24 -30.09 -3.63
C LYS A 306 -13.59 -29.30 -2.39
N ASP A 307 -14.45 -28.31 -2.52
CA ASP A 307 -14.94 -27.54 -1.39
C ASP A 307 -15.69 -28.44 -0.39
N GLU A 308 -15.46 -28.21 0.91
CA GLU A 308 -16.00 -29.03 1.99
C GLU A 308 -17.40 -28.57 2.47
N ASP A 309 -17.83 -27.33 2.16
CA ASP A 309 -19.20 -26.83 2.33
C ASP A 309 -19.71 -26.04 1.10
N PRO A 310 -19.92 -26.71 -0.07
CA PRO A 310 -20.22 -26.01 -1.32
C PRO A 310 -21.50 -25.18 -1.28
N LYS A 311 -22.41 -25.48 -0.35
CA LYS A 311 -23.69 -24.77 -0.23
C LYS A 311 -23.51 -23.42 0.46
N GLY A 312 -22.64 -23.34 1.47
CA GLY A 312 -22.33 -22.08 2.16
C GLY A 312 -21.27 -21.26 1.45
N ASP A 313 -20.36 -21.95 0.74
CA ASP A 313 -19.14 -21.34 0.21
C ASP A 313 -19.26 -20.88 -1.24
N LEU A 314 -20.12 -21.51 -2.05
CA LEU A 314 -20.24 -21.19 -3.49
C LEU A 314 -21.56 -20.52 -3.88
N ASP A 315 -22.40 -20.11 -2.92
CA ASP A 315 -23.80 -19.70 -3.16
C ASP A 315 -23.89 -18.60 -4.24
N ASP A 316 -22.98 -17.62 -4.18
CA ASP A 316 -22.99 -16.42 -5.02
C ASP A 316 -22.01 -16.43 -6.20
N VAL A 317 -21.39 -17.58 -6.52
CA VAL A 317 -20.39 -17.72 -7.63
C VAL A 317 -20.67 -18.90 -8.57
N ASN A 318 -21.85 -19.53 -8.48
CA ASN A 318 -22.18 -20.71 -9.27
C ASN A 318 -22.25 -20.45 -10.79
N GLU A 319 -22.76 -19.29 -11.22
CA GLU A 319 -22.78 -18.93 -12.64
C GLU A 319 -21.40 -18.49 -13.12
N ASP A 320 -20.62 -17.86 -12.24
CA ASP A 320 -19.22 -17.49 -12.49
C ASP A 320 -18.37 -18.72 -12.79
N ILE A 321 -18.44 -19.77 -11.95
CA ILE A 321 -17.74 -21.05 -12.18
C ILE A 321 -18.11 -21.65 -13.53
N SER A 322 -19.38 -21.59 -13.92
CA SER A 322 -19.85 -22.09 -15.21
C SER A 322 -19.34 -21.26 -16.38
N PHE A 323 -19.30 -19.94 -16.22
CA PHE A 323 -18.78 -19.00 -17.21
C PHE A 323 -17.27 -19.17 -17.39
N ILE A 324 -16.49 -19.15 -16.31
CA ILE A 324 -15.02 -19.32 -16.31
C ILE A 324 -14.65 -20.65 -16.99
N GLN A 325 -15.33 -21.74 -16.65
CA GLN A 325 -15.14 -23.04 -17.30
C GLN A 325 -15.35 -22.97 -18.81
N SER A 326 -16.35 -22.20 -19.27
CA SER A 326 -16.70 -22.07 -20.69
C SER A 326 -15.66 -21.30 -21.51
N LEU A 327 -14.89 -20.41 -20.86
CA LEU A 327 -13.79 -19.69 -21.51
C LEU A 327 -12.63 -20.61 -21.88
N ASN A 328 -12.54 -21.79 -21.23
CA ASN A 328 -11.51 -22.82 -21.45
C ASN A 328 -10.08 -22.24 -21.45
N LYS A 329 -9.82 -21.30 -20.54
CA LYS A 329 -8.49 -20.71 -20.34
C LYS A 329 -7.61 -21.65 -19.54
N HIS A 330 -6.30 -21.58 -19.74
CA HIS A 330 -5.36 -22.32 -18.91
C HIS A 330 -5.38 -21.79 -17.48
N GLN A 331 -5.19 -22.69 -16.52
CA GLN A 331 -4.99 -22.32 -15.14
C GLN A 331 -3.74 -21.44 -14.98
N VAL A 332 -3.87 -20.42 -14.14
CA VAL A 332 -2.81 -19.53 -13.68
C VAL A 332 -2.54 -19.87 -12.22
N ALA A 333 -1.28 -19.99 -11.82
CA ALA A 333 -0.98 -20.21 -10.42
C ALA A 333 -1.20 -18.92 -9.62
N TRP A 334 -1.70 -19.06 -8.40
CA TRP A 334 -1.66 -17.99 -7.42
C TRP A 334 -1.14 -18.54 -6.09
N ARG A 335 -0.45 -17.71 -5.30
CA ARG A 335 -0.07 -18.03 -3.92
C ARG A 335 -0.12 -16.79 -3.03
N TRP A 336 -0.48 -17.00 -1.78
CA TRP A 336 -0.38 -16.01 -0.71
C TRP A 336 0.68 -16.46 0.29
N PHE A 337 1.76 -15.70 0.39
CA PHE A 337 2.85 -15.96 1.32
C PHE A 337 2.84 -14.94 2.44
N GLU A 338 2.61 -15.40 3.66
CA GLU A 338 2.50 -14.51 4.82
C GLU A 338 3.32 -15.02 5.98
N GLU A 339 3.93 -14.10 6.74
CA GLU A 339 4.67 -14.48 7.93
C GLU A 339 3.76 -15.28 8.87
N GLY A 340 4.32 -16.33 9.47
CA GLY A 340 3.58 -17.10 10.45
C GLY A 340 2.46 -17.97 9.89
N TYR A 341 2.04 -17.93 8.62
CA TYR A 341 0.99 -18.85 8.10
C TYR A 341 1.43 -20.34 8.11
N GLY A 342 2.74 -20.63 8.14
CA GLY A 342 3.25 -22.01 8.16
C GLY A 342 4.22 -22.28 9.30
N SER A 343 4.03 -23.38 10.03
CA SER A 343 5.11 -24.05 10.74
C SER A 343 5.51 -25.32 9.97
N ALA A 344 6.76 -25.79 10.14
CA ALA A 344 7.48 -26.79 9.33
C ALA A 344 6.67 -27.91 8.64
N ALA A 345 7.25 -28.47 7.56
CA ALA A 345 6.73 -29.49 6.63
C ALA A 345 6.08 -30.81 7.17
N SER A 346 5.57 -30.86 8.40
CA SER A 346 4.94 -32.05 8.99
C SER A 346 3.73 -31.79 9.88
N ASP A 347 3.17 -30.58 10.00
CA ASP A 347 2.08 -30.36 10.96
C ASP A 347 0.68 -30.55 10.35
N THR A 348 0.10 -31.73 10.58
CA THR A 348 -1.31 -32.04 10.29
C THR A 348 -2.26 -31.65 11.43
N SER A 349 -1.79 -30.93 12.46
CA SER A 349 -2.51 -30.77 13.74
C SER A 349 -3.20 -29.42 13.94
N GLY A 350 -3.01 -28.42 13.07
CA GLY A 350 -3.48 -27.05 13.30
C GLY A 350 -2.78 -26.38 14.50
N PRO A 351 -2.81 -25.05 14.65
CA PRO A 351 -1.90 -24.41 15.60
C PRO A 351 -2.41 -24.24 17.02
N THR A 352 -1.51 -24.49 17.97
CA THR A 352 -1.57 -23.99 19.35
C THR A 352 -0.44 -22.99 19.60
N ASP A 353 -0.63 -22.10 20.56
CA ASP A 353 -0.13 -20.73 20.61
C ASP A 353 0.95 -20.44 21.67
N ALA A 354 1.11 -19.14 21.91
CA ALA A 354 1.94 -18.41 22.87
C ALA A 354 3.47 -18.51 22.72
N THR A 355 4.06 -19.55 22.12
CA THR A 355 5.54 -19.67 22.01
C THR A 355 6.13 -20.44 20.80
N GLY A 356 5.49 -20.58 19.63
CA GLY A 356 6.27 -20.94 18.41
C GLY A 356 5.66 -21.77 17.28
N GLN A 357 4.46 -21.48 16.78
CA GLN A 357 4.07 -21.97 15.44
C GLN A 357 3.58 -20.86 14.48
N HIS A 358 2.75 -19.92 14.95
CA HIS A 358 2.15 -18.84 14.11
C HIS A 358 2.28 -17.44 14.76
N ALA A 359 3.29 -17.23 15.61
CA ALA A 359 3.39 -16.00 16.41
C ALA A 359 3.64 -14.72 15.62
N GLY A 360 4.10 -14.82 14.37
CA GLY A 360 4.20 -13.69 13.44
C GLY A 360 2.95 -13.48 12.59
N TYR A 361 1.95 -14.39 12.63
CA TYR A 361 0.79 -14.32 11.75
C TYR A 361 -0.20 -13.25 12.20
N ILE A 362 -0.80 -12.52 11.26
CA ILE A 362 -1.86 -11.54 11.53
C ILE A 362 -3.12 -11.99 10.82
N THR A 363 -4.13 -12.42 11.58
CA THR A 363 -5.18 -13.26 11.00
C THR A 363 -6.07 -12.51 10.00
N HIS A 364 -6.35 -11.23 10.25
CA HIS A 364 -7.16 -10.37 9.37
C HIS A 364 -6.40 -9.85 8.14
N HIS A 365 -5.08 -10.08 8.05
CA HIS A 365 -4.27 -9.67 6.90
C HIS A 365 -4.31 -10.68 5.75
N ASN A 366 -4.88 -11.87 5.94
CA ASN A 366 -4.94 -12.89 4.90
C ASN A 366 -6.24 -12.82 4.08
N GLY A 367 -6.27 -11.95 3.06
CA GLY A 367 -7.44 -11.75 2.20
C GLY A 367 -8.09 -13.04 1.67
N PRO A 368 -7.33 -14.00 1.10
CA PRO A 368 -7.89 -15.26 0.62
C PRO A 368 -8.58 -16.13 1.69
N GLN A 369 -8.19 -16.01 2.96
CA GLN A 369 -8.78 -16.77 4.07
C GLN A 369 -10.26 -16.42 4.34
N TYR A 370 -10.71 -15.23 3.92
CA TYR A 370 -12.09 -14.79 4.10
C TYR A 370 -13.09 -15.53 3.19
N PHE A 371 -12.62 -16.13 2.09
CA PHE A 371 -13.46 -16.83 1.13
C PHE A 371 -13.54 -18.31 1.48
N GLY A 372 -14.74 -18.80 1.81
CA GLY A 372 -14.95 -20.21 2.17
C GLY A 372 -14.52 -21.16 1.07
N TYR A 373 -14.79 -20.80 -0.19
CA TYR A 373 -14.38 -21.61 -1.34
C TYR A 373 -12.87 -21.70 -1.54
N VAL A 374 -12.09 -20.89 -0.83
CA VAL A 374 -10.63 -20.96 -0.74
C VAL A 374 -10.21 -21.67 0.55
N ALA A 375 -10.62 -21.14 1.70
CA ALA A 375 -10.19 -21.59 3.02
C ALA A 375 -10.70 -22.99 3.39
N ASN A 376 -11.92 -23.34 2.96
CA ASN A 376 -12.58 -24.62 3.17
C ASN A 376 -12.39 -25.59 1.99
N ASN A 377 -11.45 -25.27 1.08
CA ASN A 377 -11.11 -26.10 -0.07
C ASN A 377 -9.65 -26.56 0.03
N PRO A 378 -9.36 -27.85 0.26
CA PRO A 378 -7.99 -28.35 0.41
C PRO A 378 -7.04 -28.03 -0.74
N GLN A 379 -7.55 -27.90 -1.97
CA GLN A 379 -6.72 -27.57 -3.13
C GLN A 379 -6.36 -26.08 -3.16
N MET A 380 -7.33 -25.20 -2.92
CA MET A 380 -7.10 -23.76 -2.92
C MET A 380 -6.36 -23.30 -1.66
N ARG A 381 -6.69 -23.87 -0.49
CA ARG A 381 -6.00 -23.62 0.79
C ARG A 381 -4.49 -23.88 0.70
N ALA A 382 -4.05 -24.84 -0.11
CA ALA A 382 -2.63 -25.13 -0.30
C ALA A 382 -1.83 -23.98 -0.98
N ASN A 383 -2.52 -22.99 -1.55
CA ASN A 383 -1.90 -21.79 -2.12
C ASN A 383 -1.58 -20.73 -1.06
N MET A 384 -2.15 -20.82 0.15
CA MET A 384 -1.75 -20.00 1.30
C MET A 384 -0.62 -20.71 2.04
N GLN A 385 0.51 -20.02 2.25
CA GLN A 385 1.74 -20.60 2.76
C GLN A 385 2.51 -19.61 3.63
N GLY A 386 3.40 -20.12 4.50
CA GLY A 386 4.31 -19.27 5.27
C GLY A 386 5.32 -18.53 4.40
N LEU A 387 5.71 -17.31 4.78
CA LEU A 387 6.63 -16.44 4.04
C LEU A 387 7.96 -17.11 3.66
N HIS A 388 8.53 -17.96 4.52
CA HIS A 388 9.75 -18.72 4.21
C HIS A 388 9.63 -19.64 2.96
N ALA A 389 8.42 -20.10 2.64
CA ALA A 389 8.17 -20.92 1.45
C ALA A 389 8.41 -20.13 0.16
N MET A 390 8.17 -18.82 0.16
CA MET A 390 8.47 -17.94 -0.97
C MET A 390 9.97 -17.93 -1.28
N PHE A 391 10.79 -17.61 -0.28
CA PHE A 391 12.26 -17.58 -0.43
C PHE A 391 12.82 -18.95 -0.82
N SER A 392 12.28 -20.02 -0.23
CA SER A 392 12.64 -21.39 -0.61
C SER A 392 12.29 -21.68 -2.07
N ALA A 393 11.13 -21.21 -2.55
CA ALA A 393 10.69 -21.43 -3.92
C ALA A 393 11.52 -20.65 -4.94
N LEU A 394 11.94 -19.43 -4.62
CA LEU A 394 12.86 -18.65 -5.44
C LEU A 394 14.25 -19.30 -5.49
N GLN A 395 14.80 -19.68 -4.34
CA GLN A 395 16.12 -20.30 -4.23
C GLN A 395 16.21 -21.63 -4.98
N THR A 396 15.15 -22.43 -4.92
CA THR A 396 15.09 -23.76 -5.56
C THR A 396 14.52 -23.72 -6.98
N ALA A 397 14.14 -22.54 -7.48
CA ALA A 397 13.46 -22.37 -8.77
C ALA A 397 12.24 -23.29 -8.94
N SER A 398 11.40 -23.37 -7.92
CA SER A 398 10.21 -24.26 -7.87
C SER A 398 8.87 -23.54 -8.04
N LEU A 399 8.86 -22.25 -8.39
CA LEU A 399 7.61 -21.60 -8.85
C LEU A 399 7.11 -22.26 -10.15
N PRO A 400 5.79 -22.29 -10.40
CA PRO A 400 5.22 -22.87 -11.60
C PRO A 400 5.82 -22.27 -12.88
N LYS A 401 6.18 -23.14 -13.83
CA LYS A 401 6.81 -22.73 -15.11
C LYS A 401 5.90 -21.86 -15.98
N ALA A 402 4.59 -21.99 -15.82
CA ALA A 402 3.61 -21.21 -16.57
C ALA A 402 3.51 -19.75 -16.07
N GLY A 403 4.11 -19.44 -14.92
CA GLY A 403 3.92 -18.17 -14.24
C GLY A 403 2.80 -18.20 -13.21
N GLY A 404 2.47 -17.03 -12.68
CA GLY A 404 1.44 -16.85 -11.68
C GLY A 404 1.52 -15.49 -10.98
N VAL A 405 0.59 -15.27 -10.07
CA VAL A 405 0.58 -14.13 -9.13
C VAL A 405 0.95 -14.61 -7.73
N PHE A 406 1.85 -13.90 -7.06
CA PHE A 406 2.39 -14.31 -5.76
C PHE A 406 2.36 -13.10 -4.82
N TYR A 407 1.56 -13.18 -3.76
CA TYR A 407 1.45 -12.16 -2.72
C TYR A 407 2.44 -12.45 -1.60
N ILE A 408 3.07 -11.42 -1.06
CA ILE A 408 4.13 -11.49 -0.06
C ILE A 408 3.82 -10.46 1.02
N LYS A 409 3.55 -10.92 2.24
CA LYS A 409 3.20 -10.07 3.37
C LYS A 409 4.00 -10.45 4.62
N GLY A 410 4.42 -9.45 5.37
CA GLY A 410 5.14 -9.60 6.64
C GLY A 410 4.20 -9.98 7.78
N GLY A 411 4.60 -9.68 9.02
CA GLY A 411 3.70 -9.79 10.17
C GLY A 411 4.29 -9.25 11.47
N TYR A 412 3.78 -9.74 12.61
CA TYR A 412 4.16 -9.28 13.96
C TYR A 412 5.62 -9.56 14.36
N GLN A 413 6.35 -10.34 13.56
CA GLN A 413 7.75 -10.65 13.80
C GLN A 413 8.56 -10.29 12.56
N ASN A 414 9.77 -10.83 12.46
CA ASN A 414 10.48 -10.76 11.21
C ASN A 414 11.26 -12.05 10.99
N ILE A 415 11.15 -12.58 9.77
CA ILE A 415 11.74 -13.87 9.41
C ILE A 415 13.28 -13.83 9.29
N PHE A 416 13.89 -12.66 9.47
CA PHE A 416 15.33 -12.43 9.35
C PHE A 416 16.04 -12.19 10.69
N GLY A 417 15.31 -12.17 11.81
CA GLY A 417 15.86 -11.95 13.15
C GLY A 417 16.55 -10.58 13.32
N MET A 418 16.10 -9.58 12.57
CA MET A 418 16.47 -8.18 12.72
C MET A 418 15.83 -7.59 13.98
N THR A 419 16.47 -6.55 14.49
CA THR A 419 16.05 -5.84 15.70
C THR A 419 16.11 -4.34 15.46
N PRO A 420 15.22 -3.53 16.07
CA PRO A 420 15.22 -2.07 15.94
C PRO A 420 16.56 -1.42 16.22
N ALA A 421 16.71 -0.19 15.74
CA ALA A 421 17.91 0.60 15.99
C ALA A 421 17.97 1.18 17.42
N ASP A 422 16.82 1.56 17.98
CA ASP A 422 16.71 2.14 19.32
C ASP A 422 17.00 1.06 20.38
N PRO A 423 18.07 1.21 21.19
CA PRO A 423 18.49 0.18 22.14
C PRO A 423 17.59 0.05 23.37
N ASP A 424 16.52 0.86 23.51
CA ASP A 424 15.56 0.71 24.61
C ASP A 424 14.94 -0.70 24.59
N ALA A 425 15.03 -1.40 25.71
CA ALA A 425 14.56 -2.79 25.82
C ALA A 425 13.05 -2.96 25.55
N LYS A 426 12.24 -1.91 25.73
CA LYS A 426 10.82 -1.94 25.35
C LYS A 426 10.66 -1.89 23.84
N VAL A 427 11.47 -1.07 23.17
CA VAL A 427 11.43 -0.89 21.72
C VAL A 427 11.92 -2.14 21.02
N GLN A 428 13.06 -2.67 21.47
CA GLN A 428 13.64 -3.95 21.02
C GLN A 428 12.68 -5.14 21.11
N LYS A 429 11.62 -5.01 21.92
CA LYS A 429 10.58 -6.03 22.08
C LYS A 429 9.30 -5.71 21.31
N ALA A 430 8.94 -4.43 21.22
CA ALA A 430 7.66 -4.00 20.64
C ALA A 430 7.71 -3.89 19.12
N PHE A 431 8.79 -3.33 18.56
CA PHE A 431 8.87 -2.94 17.15
C PHE A 431 9.64 -3.97 16.30
N VAL A 432 9.26 -5.25 16.38
CA VAL A 432 9.99 -6.35 15.74
C VAL A 432 9.35 -6.86 14.45
N GLY A 433 8.17 -6.33 14.09
CA GLY A 433 7.44 -6.66 12.88
C GLY A 433 8.16 -6.23 11.58
N ASP A 434 7.79 -6.84 10.46
CA ASP A 434 8.35 -6.57 9.12
C ASP A 434 7.31 -6.26 8.03
N ASP A 435 6.04 -6.05 8.40
CA ASP A 435 4.99 -5.63 7.48
C ASP A 435 4.89 -4.12 7.27
N ASP A 436 5.52 -3.30 8.14
CA ASP A 436 5.55 -1.82 8.12
C ASP A 436 4.44 -1.11 8.94
N HIS A 437 3.57 -1.88 9.61
CA HIS A 437 2.56 -1.31 10.52
C HIS A 437 3.21 -0.60 11.73
N PRO A 438 2.82 0.64 12.03
CA PRO A 438 3.18 1.30 13.29
C PRO A 438 2.81 0.52 14.56
N ALA A 439 3.31 0.94 15.71
CA ALA A 439 3.20 0.30 17.03
C ALA A 439 3.88 -1.06 17.21
N TYR A 440 4.09 -1.86 16.15
CA TYR A 440 4.79 -3.15 16.27
C TYR A 440 5.82 -3.48 15.21
N SER A 441 5.89 -2.75 14.08
CA SER A 441 6.95 -2.90 13.07
C SER A 441 7.94 -1.73 13.11
N ASP A 442 9.15 -1.97 12.62
CA ASP A 442 10.18 -0.93 12.41
C ASP A 442 10.34 -0.72 10.90
N ALA A 443 10.22 0.53 10.43
CA ALA A 443 10.25 0.85 9.00
C ALA A 443 11.53 0.37 8.30
N GLY A 444 12.67 0.37 9.01
CA GLY A 444 13.94 -0.14 8.52
C GLY A 444 13.99 -1.68 8.41
N ILE A 445 13.32 -2.38 9.32
CA ILE A 445 13.11 -3.84 9.24
C ILE A 445 12.20 -4.15 8.05
N SER A 446 11.11 -3.40 7.88
CA SER A 446 10.14 -3.61 6.82
C SER A 446 10.70 -3.33 5.42
N GLU A 447 11.40 -2.22 5.20
CA GLU A 447 12.07 -2.01 3.90
C GLU A 447 13.19 -3.04 3.63
N SER A 448 13.73 -3.67 4.69
CA SER A 448 14.66 -4.80 4.54
C SER A 448 13.95 -6.07 4.03
N LEU A 449 12.71 -6.36 4.46
CA LEU A 449 11.89 -7.43 3.87
C LEU A 449 11.65 -7.17 2.38
N VAL A 450 11.26 -5.94 2.02
CA VAL A 450 11.08 -5.52 0.62
C VAL A 450 12.39 -5.71 -0.16
N ALA A 451 13.51 -5.21 0.36
CA ALA A 451 14.82 -5.31 -0.28
C ALA A 451 15.25 -6.75 -0.54
N ARG A 452 15.13 -7.61 0.48
CA ARG A 452 15.49 -9.03 0.37
C ARG A 452 14.60 -9.76 -0.60
N THR A 453 13.32 -9.43 -0.65
CA THR A 453 12.37 -9.99 -1.62
C THR A 453 12.73 -9.59 -3.05
N VAL A 454 12.95 -8.29 -3.30
CA VAL A 454 13.35 -7.79 -4.63
C VAL A 454 14.67 -8.40 -5.07
N ASN A 455 15.70 -8.42 -4.20
CA ASN A 455 16.99 -9.06 -4.49
C ASN A 455 16.82 -10.57 -4.80
N ALA A 456 16.01 -11.29 -4.02
CA ALA A 456 15.77 -12.72 -4.26
C ALA A 456 15.06 -12.98 -5.60
N ILE A 457 14.09 -12.14 -5.98
CA ILE A 457 13.41 -12.25 -7.28
C ILE A 457 14.36 -11.89 -8.42
N ALA A 458 15.13 -10.81 -8.29
CA ALA A 458 16.10 -10.36 -9.29
C ALA A 458 17.21 -11.41 -9.55
N ALA A 459 17.72 -12.03 -8.49
CA ALA A 459 18.71 -13.10 -8.57
C ALA A 459 18.15 -14.44 -9.07
N SER A 460 16.82 -14.62 -9.05
CA SER A 460 16.15 -15.84 -9.50
C SER A 460 16.12 -15.96 -11.04
N PRO A 461 15.88 -17.16 -11.60
CA PRO A 461 15.66 -17.31 -13.04
C PRO A 461 14.38 -16.61 -13.55
N TYR A 462 13.52 -16.11 -12.67
CA TYR A 462 12.24 -15.52 -13.01
C TYR A 462 12.34 -14.05 -13.42
N TRP A 463 13.38 -13.32 -12.99
CA TRP A 463 13.53 -11.87 -13.18
C TRP A 463 13.13 -11.38 -14.57
N SER A 464 13.65 -12.03 -15.63
CA SER A 464 13.44 -11.62 -17.03
C SER A 464 11.98 -11.63 -17.50
N GLN A 465 11.07 -12.20 -16.70
CA GLN A 465 9.64 -12.30 -16.94
C GLN A 465 8.81 -11.79 -15.76
N SER A 466 9.40 -10.99 -14.87
CA SER A 466 8.74 -10.51 -13.65
C SER A 466 8.20 -9.09 -13.77
N ALA A 467 7.08 -8.87 -13.09
CA ALA A 467 6.69 -7.56 -12.57
C ALA A 467 6.57 -7.70 -11.04
N ILE A 468 7.19 -6.79 -10.30
CA ILE A 468 7.09 -6.71 -8.85
C ILE A 468 6.33 -5.42 -8.53
N ILE A 469 5.26 -5.53 -7.79
CA ILE A 469 4.46 -4.43 -7.28
C ILE A 469 4.74 -4.33 -5.79
N ILE A 470 5.03 -3.13 -5.29
CA ILE A 470 5.13 -2.83 -3.86
C ILE A 470 4.00 -1.86 -3.57
N THR A 471 3.13 -2.17 -2.62
CA THR A 471 2.00 -1.32 -2.24
C THR A 471 1.60 -1.55 -0.78
N TRP A 472 0.80 -0.66 -0.22
CA TRP A 472 0.25 -0.73 1.13
C TRP A 472 -1.25 -0.99 1.06
N ASP A 473 -1.79 -1.57 2.13
CA ASP A 473 -3.18 -1.96 2.20
C ASP A 473 -4.10 -0.87 2.75
N ASP A 474 -3.62 -0.06 3.70
CA ASP A 474 -4.23 1.22 4.06
C ASP A 474 -3.20 2.31 4.45
N SER A 475 -3.73 3.50 4.73
CA SER A 475 -2.99 4.75 4.93
C SER A 475 -2.51 5.02 6.35
N GLU A 476 -2.73 4.13 7.32
CA GLU A 476 -2.52 4.36 8.77
C GLU A 476 -3.46 5.41 9.38
N GLY A 477 -4.27 6.07 8.54
CA GLY A 477 -4.95 7.30 8.92
C GLY A 477 -3.98 8.47 9.06
N ASP A 478 -2.78 8.37 8.48
CA ASP A 478 -1.85 9.47 8.23
C ASP A 478 -2.47 10.48 7.26
N TYR A 479 -2.09 11.74 7.40
CA TYR A 479 -2.54 12.80 6.50
C TYR A 479 -2.00 12.59 5.08
N ASP A 480 -2.94 12.48 4.14
CA ASP A 480 -2.70 12.67 2.71
C ASP A 480 -3.54 13.84 2.19
N HIS A 481 -2.94 14.68 1.35
CA HIS A 481 -3.59 15.91 0.90
C HIS A 481 -4.55 15.72 -0.27
N VAL A 482 -4.51 14.60 -0.99
CA VAL A 482 -5.29 14.42 -2.22
C VAL A 482 -6.65 13.82 -1.88
N PRO A 483 -7.75 14.52 -2.17
CA PRO A 483 -9.09 13.96 -1.96
C PRO A 483 -9.31 12.71 -2.82
N PRO A 484 -9.74 11.58 -2.25
CA PRO A 484 -10.09 10.40 -3.03
C PRO A 484 -11.34 10.63 -3.88
N PRO A 485 -11.54 9.84 -4.95
CA PRO A 485 -12.85 9.74 -5.57
C PRO A 485 -13.83 9.13 -4.53
N LEU A 486 -15.09 9.54 -4.55
CA LEU A 486 -16.08 9.09 -3.56
C LEU A 486 -17.26 8.46 -4.34
N THR A 487 -17.15 7.17 -4.65
CA THR A 487 -18.00 6.46 -5.62
C THR A 487 -19.12 5.66 -4.96
N ASP A 488 -18.83 4.87 -3.93
CA ASP A 488 -19.76 3.91 -3.33
C ASP A 488 -20.22 4.28 -1.92
N LYS A 489 -21.39 3.78 -1.58
CA LYS A 489 -22.09 4.04 -0.32
C LYS A 489 -22.49 2.76 0.40
N GLY A 490 -22.37 2.81 1.72
CA GLY A 490 -22.80 1.76 2.62
C GLY A 490 -24.33 1.69 2.81
N PRO A 491 -24.83 0.70 3.56
CA PRO A 491 -26.25 0.51 3.89
C PRO A 491 -26.93 1.72 4.55
N ASP A 492 -26.20 2.58 5.26
CA ASP A 492 -26.74 3.79 5.88
C ASP A 492 -26.62 5.05 4.99
N GLY A 493 -26.08 4.90 3.77
CA GLY A 493 -25.86 5.96 2.81
C GLY A 493 -24.59 6.79 3.03
N SER A 494 -23.76 6.47 4.03
CA SER A 494 -22.41 7.01 4.17
C SER A 494 -21.52 6.56 3.02
N VAL A 495 -20.49 7.35 2.70
CA VAL A 495 -19.47 6.95 1.72
C VAL A 495 -18.58 5.90 2.36
N VAL A 496 -18.36 4.81 1.63
CA VAL A 496 -17.51 3.70 2.07
C VAL A 496 -16.29 3.53 1.17
N SER A 497 -16.46 3.74 -0.14
CA SER A 497 -15.38 3.67 -1.12
C SER A 497 -14.28 4.68 -0.84
N GLU A 498 -13.08 4.27 -1.25
CA GLU A 498 -11.87 5.04 -1.44
C GLU A 498 -11.44 5.97 -0.29
N GLY A 499 -10.34 5.57 0.34
CA GLY A 499 -9.66 6.31 1.40
C GLY A 499 -8.45 7.10 0.89
N PRO A 500 -7.62 7.64 1.80
CA PRO A 500 -6.40 8.35 1.45
C PRO A 500 -5.49 7.56 0.49
N ARG A 501 -4.58 8.27 -0.19
CA ARG A 501 -3.61 7.61 -1.07
C ARG A 501 -2.68 6.70 -0.29
N VAL A 502 -2.34 5.57 -0.89
CA VAL A 502 -1.29 4.64 -0.44
C VAL A 502 -0.15 4.61 -1.46
N PRO A 503 1.11 4.39 -1.06
CA PRO A 503 2.19 4.32 -2.01
C PRO A 503 2.07 3.08 -2.93
N MET A 504 2.50 3.21 -4.19
CA MET A 504 2.63 2.06 -5.07
C MET A 504 3.84 2.22 -6.00
N LEU A 505 4.63 1.15 -6.12
CA LEU A 505 5.78 1.08 -7.03
C LEU A 505 5.68 -0.13 -7.95
N LEU A 506 6.18 -0.01 -9.18
CA LEU A 506 6.32 -1.13 -10.10
C LEU A 506 7.76 -1.27 -10.58
N ILE A 507 8.34 -2.46 -10.34
CA ILE A 507 9.70 -2.86 -10.71
C ILE A 507 9.62 -3.98 -11.76
N SER A 508 10.30 -3.83 -12.89
CA SER A 508 10.32 -4.85 -13.95
C SER A 508 11.52 -4.67 -14.88
N PRO A 509 12.03 -5.73 -15.56
CA PRO A 509 12.97 -5.56 -16.66
C PRO A 509 12.45 -4.64 -17.78
N TYR A 510 11.13 -4.50 -17.89
CA TYR A 510 10.47 -3.74 -18.95
C TYR A 510 9.86 -2.42 -18.44
N ALA A 511 10.12 -2.05 -17.19
CA ALA A 511 9.61 -0.81 -16.62
C ALA A 511 10.28 0.42 -17.25
N LYS A 512 9.56 1.54 -17.20
CA LYS A 512 10.16 2.87 -17.32
C LYS A 512 11.10 3.10 -16.15
N VAL A 513 12.07 3.96 -16.40
CA VAL A 513 13.12 4.31 -15.44
C VAL A 513 12.92 5.76 -15.01
N HIS A 514 12.98 6.01 -13.70
CA HIS A 514 12.82 7.35 -13.12
C HIS A 514 11.51 8.02 -13.54
N ASN A 515 10.41 7.31 -13.32
CA ASN A 515 9.09 7.73 -13.76
C ASN A 515 8.16 7.91 -12.56
N VAL A 516 7.39 9.00 -12.56
CA VAL A 516 6.22 9.13 -11.69
C VAL A 516 4.99 8.99 -12.58
N SER A 517 4.10 8.09 -12.22
CA SER A 517 2.82 7.90 -12.90
C SER A 517 1.70 8.57 -12.10
N HIS A 518 0.95 9.42 -12.79
CA HIS A 518 -0.26 10.06 -12.29
C HIS A 518 -1.53 9.33 -12.76
N GLU A 519 -1.39 8.04 -13.12
CA GLU A 519 -2.54 7.18 -13.42
C GLU A 519 -3.33 6.96 -12.12
N MET A 520 -4.64 7.27 -12.16
CA MET A 520 -5.55 6.96 -11.05
C MET A 520 -5.58 5.44 -10.82
N GLY A 521 -5.63 5.01 -9.57
CA GLY A 521 -5.76 3.61 -9.23
C GLY A 521 -6.19 3.37 -7.79
N SER A 522 -6.47 2.11 -7.49
CA SER A 522 -6.58 1.56 -6.14
C SER A 522 -5.86 0.20 -6.06
N GLN A 523 -6.00 -0.54 -4.96
CA GLN A 523 -5.60 -1.95 -4.86
C GLN A 523 -6.15 -2.79 -6.02
N SER A 524 -7.34 -2.45 -6.52
CA SER A 524 -7.98 -3.10 -7.67
C SER A 524 -7.21 -2.95 -8.99
N SER A 525 -6.28 -1.99 -9.08
CA SER A 525 -5.35 -1.87 -10.20
C SER A 525 -4.43 -3.09 -10.32
N VAL A 526 -4.11 -3.75 -9.19
CA VAL A 526 -3.33 -4.99 -9.17
C VAL A 526 -4.12 -6.13 -9.81
N VAL A 527 -5.41 -6.28 -9.46
CA VAL A 527 -6.32 -7.27 -10.05
C VAL A 527 -6.43 -7.04 -11.55
N LYS A 528 -6.70 -5.80 -11.96
CA LYS A 528 -6.80 -5.40 -13.38
C LYS A 528 -5.52 -5.66 -14.17
N PHE A 529 -4.36 -5.44 -13.55
CA PHE A 529 -3.07 -5.77 -14.14
C PHE A 529 -2.87 -7.29 -14.28
N VAL A 530 -3.20 -8.09 -13.26
CA VAL A 530 -3.16 -9.56 -13.30
C VAL A 530 -4.04 -10.09 -14.42
N ASP A 531 -5.26 -9.58 -14.55
CA ASP A 531 -6.17 -9.97 -15.64
C ASP A 531 -5.58 -9.69 -17.01
N ALA A 532 -4.97 -8.52 -17.17
CA ALA A 532 -4.32 -8.15 -18.42
C ALA A 532 -3.13 -9.06 -18.74
N VAL A 533 -2.23 -9.31 -17.77
CA VAL A 533 -1.05 -10.17 -17.93
C VAL A 533 -1.45 -11.58 -18.31
N PHE A 534 -2.45 -12.17 -17.66
CA PHE A 534 -2.80 -13.57 -17.88
C PHE A 534 -3.99 -13.79 -18.84
N GLY A 535 -4.64 -12.71 -19.28
CA GLY A 535 -5.79 -12.77 -20.18
C GLY A 535 -7.03 -13.39 -19.52
N LEU A 536 -7.22 -13.08 -18.23
CA LEU A 536 -8.38 -13.47 -17.43
C LEU A 536 -9.56 -12.51 -17.71
N PRO A 537 -10.80 -12.95 -17.47
CA PRO A 537 -11.94 -12.01 -17.42
C PRO A 537 -11.84 -11.14 -16.17
N ALA A 538 -12.17 -9.85 -16.29
CA ALA A 538 -12.40 -8.99 -15.13
C ALA A 538 -13.48 -9.59 -14.23
N LEU A 539 -13.29 -9.51 -12.92
CA LEU A 539 -14.25 -9.94 -11.89
C LEU A 539 -15.59 -9.22 -12.07
N ALA A 540 -15.55 -7.91 -12.36
CA ALA A 540 -16.73 -7.10 -12.67
C ALA A 540 -17.56 -7.65 -13.86
N SER A 541 -16.91 -8.42 -14.74
CA SER A 541 -17.54 -8.96 -15.94
C SER A 541 -18.24 -10.31 -15.72
N LEU A 542 -18.05 -10.92 -14.55
CA LEU A 542 -18.60 -12.24 -14.24
C LEU A 542 -20.13 -12.17 -14.02
N PRO A 543 -20.88 -13.23 -14.41
CA PRO A 543 -22.34 -13.23 -14.36
C PRO A 543 -22.97 -12.85 -13.01
N ASP A 544 -22.47 -13.39 -11.90
CA ASP A 544 -23.05 -13.15 -10.59
C ASP A 544 -22.72 -11.74 -10.08
N GLU A 545 -21.52 -11.22 -10.35
CA GLU A 545 -21.15 -9.83 -10.06
C GLU A 545 -21.99 -8.84 -10.86
N LYS A 546 -22.24 -9.11 -12.15
CA LYS A 546 -23.15 -8.29 -12.98
C LYS A 546 -24.56 -8.21 -12.42
N LYS A 547 -25.09 -9.29 -11.82
CA LYS A 547 -26.41 -9.24 -11.18
C LYS A 547 -26.38 -8.34 -9.94
N GLY A 548 -25.33 -8.45 -9.13
CA GLY A 548 -25.10 -7.59 -7.98
C GLY A 548 -25.07 -6.12 -8.38
N PHE A 549 -24.30 -5.79 -9.42
CA PHE A 549 -24.25 -4.46 -10.02
C PHE A 549 -25.64 -3.94 -10.45
N GLU A 550 -26.40 -4.72 -11.22
CA GLU A 550 -27.73 -4.31 -11.70
C GLU A 550 -28.74 -4.16 -10.55
N LEU A 551 -28.63 -4.96 -9.49
CA LEU A 551 -29.42 -4.81 -8.27
C LEU A 551 -29.00 -3.54 -7.51
N GLY A 552 -27.69 -3.30 -7.36
CA GLY A 552 -27.12 -2.10 -6.75
C GLY A 552 -27.66 -0.82 -7.37
N LYS A 553 -27.62 -0.77 -8.70
CA LYS A 553 -28.18 0.35 -9.48
C LYS A 553 -29.67 0.53 -9.28
N LYS A 554 -30.43 -0.56 -9.20
CA LYS A 554 -31.89 -0.54 -9.05
C LYS A 554 -32.33 -0.13 -7.64
N GLU A 555 -31.69 -0.68 -6.62
CA GLU A 555 -32.13 -0.58 -5.22
C GLU A 555 -31.45 0.59 -4.48
N PHE A 556 -30.21 0.92 -4.83
CA PHE A 556 -29.39 1.94 -4.14
C PHE A 556 -29.03 3.14 -5.02
N ASN A 557 -29.36 3.13 -6.31
CA ASN A 557 -28.98 4.17 -7.28
C ASN A 557 -27.46 4.42 -7.30
N GLN A 558 -26.67 3.35 -7.11
CA GLN A 558 -25.22 3.35 -7.24
C GLN A 558 -24.82 2.81 -8.61
N THR A 559 -23.95 3.52 -9.32
CA THR A 559 -23.58 3.19 -10.72
C THR A 559 -22.26 2.47 -10.87
N ASP A 560 -21.53 2.32 -9.77
CA ASP A 560 -20.14 1.87 -9.76
C ASP A 560 -19.91 0.74 -8.73
N MET A 561 -21.01 0.17 -8.19
CA MET A 561 -21.00 -0.86 -7.16
C MET A 561 -20.42 -2.21 -7.63
N GLY A 562 -19.47 -2.77 -6.87
CA GLY A 562 -18.90 -4.09 -7.08
C GLY A 562 -17.43 -4.03 -7.52
N PRO A 563 -16.89 -5.07 -8.17
CA PRO A 563 -15.49 -5.06 -8.57
C PRO A 563 -15.13 -3.89 -9.49
N THR A 564 -14.07 -3.15 -9.13
CA THR A 564 -13.63 -1.96 -9.89
C THR A 564 -12.58 -2.28 -10.97
N ASP A 565 -12.19 -3.56 -11.09
CA ASP A 565 -11.27 -4.08 -12.14
C ASP A 565 -11.86 -4.06 -13.58
N GLY A 566 -13.12 -3.65 -13.72
CA GLY A 566 -13.81 -3.48 -14.98
C GLY A 566 -13.36 -2.26 -15.80
N ASN A 567 -14.32 -1.50 -16.34
CA ASN A 567 -14.02 -0.30 -17.14
C ASN A 567 -14.05 0.99 -16.29
N ASP A 568 -13.80 0.87 -14.99
CA ASP A 568 -13.71 2.04 -14.11
C ASP A 568 -12.59 2.98 -14.59
N PRO A 569 -12.90 4.27 -14.87
CA PRO A 569 -11.89 5.26 -15.27
C PRO A 569 -10.94 5.70 -14.14
N ASN A 570 -11.30 5.46 -12.87
CA ASN A 570 -10.50 5.76 -11.70
C ASN A 570 -9.56 4.61 -11.32
N VAL A 571 -9.72 3.42 -11.93
CA VAL A 571 -8.84 2.27 -11.69
C VAL A 571 -7.97 1.97 -12.92
N GLY A 572 -6.70 2.35 -12.81
CA GLY A 572 -5.66 2.08 -13.80
C GLY A 572 -5.28 0.61 -13.93
N ASN A 573 -4.50 0.29 -14.97
CA ASN A 573 -4.02 -1.08 -15.21
C ASN A 573 -2.50 -1.21 -15.07
N LEU A 574 -1.85 -0.19 -14.50
CA LEU A 574 -0.42 -0.10 -14.25
C LEU A 574 0.46 -0.10 -15.51
N PHE A 575 -0.12 -0.02 -16.72
CA PHE A 575 0.65 -0.01 -17.96
C PHE A 575 1.51 1.25 -18.11
N SER A 576 1.12 2.33 -17.44
CA SER A 576 1.87 3.58 -17.40
C SER A 576 3.31 3.40 -16.91
N ALA A 577 3.58 2.36 -16.12
CA ALA A 577 4.91 2.00 -15.63
C ALA A 577 5.78 1.22 -16.64
N PHE A 578 5.25 0.76 -17.77
CA PHE A 578 6.02 -0.02 -18.74
C PHE A 578 6.56 0.83 -19.88
N ASP A 579 7.79 0.54 -20.28
CA ASP A 579 8.50 1.22 -21.37
C ASP A 579 8.21 0.52 -22.70
N ALA A 580 7.55 1.26 -23.61
CA ALA A 580 7.18 0.75 -24.92
C ALA A 580 8.40 0.33 -25.76
N ALA A 581 9.55 1.01 -25.65
CA ALA A 581 10.76 0.68 -26.39
C ALA A 581 11.36 -0.64 -25.88
N ARG A 582 11.37 -0.87 -24.56
CA ARG A 582 11.82 -2.16 -23.99
C ARG A 582 10.91 -3.31 -24.38
N LEU A 583 9.60 -3.12 -24.22
CA LEU A 583 8.60 -4.14 -24.57
C LEU A 583 8.66 -4.54 -26.05
N SER A 584 8.95 -3.58 -26.94
CA SER A 584 9.04 -3.82 -28.39
C SER A 584 10.45 -4.18 -28.89
N GLY A 585 11.44 -4.26 -28.00
CA GLY A 585 12.82 -4.63 -28.34
C GLY A 585 13.67 -3.51 -28.96
N HIS A 586 13.21 -2.26 -28.95
CA HIS A 586 13.99 -1.08 -29.37
C HIS A 586 14.97 -0.63 -28.28
N ALA A 587 14.73 -1.00 -27.02
CA ALA A 587 15.65 -0.84 -25.91
C ALA A 587 15.87 -2.20 -25.22
N LYS A 588 17.01 -2.36 -24.55
CA LYS A 588 17.31 -3.59 -23.80
C LYS A 588 16.48 -3.63 -22.50
N PRO A 589 15.97 -4.81 -22.10
CA PRO A 589 15.44 -4.99 -20.77
C PRO A 589 16.49 -4.66 -19.70
N LEU A 590 16.04 -4.17 -18.55
CA LEU A 590 16.89 -3.85 -17.41
C LEU A 590 17.49 -5.14 -16.83
N PRO A 591 18.81 -5.16 -16.53
CA PRO A 591 19.45 -6.32 -15.92
C PRO A 591 18.97 -6.50 -14.46
N ALA A 592 19.10 -7.70 -13.91
CA ALA A 592 18.75 -8.00 -12.52
C ALA A 592 19.47 -7.06 -11.54
N SER A 593 20.76 -6.81 -11.79
CA SER A 593 21.59 -5.87 -11.01
C SER A 593 21.08 -4.42 -11.01
N TYR A 594 20.11 -4.09 -11.86
CA TYR A 594 19.45 -2.79 -11.83
C TYR A 594 18.36 -2.72 -10.75
N ALA A 595 17.67 -3.83 -10.47
CA ALA A 595 16.73 -3.92 -9.35
C ALA A 595 17.41 -4.24 -8.03
N GLU A 596 18.56 -4.90 -8.04
CA GLU A 596 19.26 -5.25 -6.80
C GLU A 596 19.77 -4.02 -6.04
N VAL A 597 19.63 -4.07 -4.70
CA VAL A 597 20.32 -3.16 -3.78
C VAL A 597 21.49 -3.87 -3.09
N PRO A 598 22.52 -3.14 -2.61
CA PRO A 598 23.64 -3.77 -1.92
C PRO A 598 23.18 -4.64 -0.75
N ASP A 599 23.80 -5.81 -0.56
CA ASP A 599 23.48 -6.71 0.56
C ASP A 599 23.54 -6.02 1.93
N ALA A 600 24.44 -5.05 2.09
CA ALA A 600 24.55 -4.27 3.32
C ALA A 600 23.30 -3.43 3.61
N TRP A 601 22.59 -2.95 2.59
CA TRP A 601 21.32 -2.22 2.75
C TRP A 601 20.18 -3.18 3.06
N ALA A 602 20.13 -4.34 2.39
CA ALA A 602 19.08 -5.34 2.63
C ALA A 602 19.23 -6.10 3.97
N SER A 603 20.43 -6.13 4.56
CA SER A 603 20.72 -6.94 5.75
C SER A 603 20.94 -6.16 7.04
N LYS A 604 20.93 -4.83 6.97
CA LYS A 604 21.13 -3.95 8.12
C LYS A 604 20.24 -2.72 7.97
N LEU A 605 19.76 -2.21 9.10
CA LEU A 605 18.97 -0.98 9.13
C LEU A 605 19.71 0.19 8.46
N PRO A 606 18.98 1.16 7.87
CA PRO A 606 19.56 2.32 7.19
C PRO A 606 20.71 2.99 7.93
N GLU A 607 20.55 3.17 9.24
CA GLU A 607 21.52 3.92 10.03
C GLU A 607 22.79 3.10 10.35
N GLN A 608 22.73 1.78 10.16
CA GLN A 608 23.85 0.86 10.27
C GLN A 608 24.53 0.60 8.92
N SER A 609 23.78 0.69 7.82
CA SER A 609 24.24 0.42 6.45
C SER A 609 24.81 1.68 5.77
N GLY A 610 24.39 2.87 6.22
CA GLY A 610 24.71 4.15 5.61
C GLY A 610 23.78 4.51 4.44
N ALA A 611 22.70 3.74 4.23
CA ALA A 611 21.63 4.12 3.32
C ALA A 611 20.96 5.41 3.83
N SER A 612 20.69 6.35 2.92
CA SER A 612 20.18 7.70 3.21
C SER A 612 19.83 8.41 1.91
N CYS A 613 19.13 9.54 1.98
CA CYS A 613 18.89 10.45 0.84
C CYS A 613 20.19 10.77 0.10
N LYS A 614 21.24 11.08 0.87
CA LYS A 614 22.57 11.40 0.33
C LYS A 614 23.20 10.22 -0.41
N ALA A 615 23.03 9.00 0.11
CA ALA A 615 23.62 7.80 -0.50
C ALA A 615 22.96 7.46 -1.84
N ILE A 616 21.66 7.72 -1.98
CA ILE A 616 20.89 7.50 -3.22
C ILE A 616 20.88 8.72 -4.14
N GLY A 617 21.46 9.84 -3.70
CA GLY A 617 21.60 11.06 -4.52
C GLY A 617 20.32 11.86 -4.70
N ILE A 618 19.33 11.69 -3.81
CA ILE A 618 18.05 12.39 -3.87
C ILE A 618 18.06 13.53 -2.85
N VAL A 619 17.49 14.68 -3.25
CA VAL A 619 17.26 15.82 -2.35
C VAL A 619 15.74 16.01 -2.24
N PRO A 620 15.13 15.80 -1.07
CA PRO A 620 13.69 16.01 -0.86
C PRO A 620 13.22 17.43 -1.24
N VAL A 621 11.98 17.57 -1.72
CA VAL A 621 11.45 18.84 -2.26
C VAL A 621 11.47 19.98 -1.23
N ASN A 622 11.09 19.71 0.02
CA ASN A 622 11.17 20.67 1.12
C ASN A 622 12.59 21.22 1.31
N VAL A 623 13.61 20.37 1.21
CA VAL A 623 15.03 20.76 1.29
C VAL A 623 15.44 21.60 0.08
N GLN A 624 15.03 21.22 -1.13
CA GLN A 624 15.33 21.98 -2.36
C GLN A 624 14.75 23.40 -2.32
N LEU A 625 13.55 23.54 -1.76
CA LEU A 625 12.84 24.80 -1.63
C LEU A 625 13.26 25.62 -0.39
N GLY A 626 14.11 25.05 0.50
CA GLY A 626 14.53 25.70 1.74
C GLY A 626 13.39 25.90 2.74
N ILE A 627 12.39 25.01 2.73
CA ILE A 627 11.24 25.06 3.64
C ILE A 627 11.73 24.66 5.04
N PRO A 628 11.56 25.52 6.06
CA PRO A 628 11.93 25.17 7.43
C PRO A 628 11.09 24.01 7.96
N ASN A 629 11.73 23.03 8.59
CA ASN A 629 11.03 21.97 9.30
C ASN A 629 10.63 22.43 10.70
N ASN A 630 9.33 22.56 10.97
CA ASN A 630 8.79 23.08 12.23
C ASN A 630 8.18 21.95 13.06
N ILE A 631 9.02 21.16 13.71
CA ILE A 631 8.56 20.08 14.61
C ILE A 631 7.98 20.70 15.89
N PRO A 632 6.77 20.30 16.34
CA PRO A 632 6.23 20.75 17.62
C PRO A 632 7.18 20.45 18.78
N ALA A 633 7.37 21.40 19.69
CA ALA A 633 8.38 21.30 20.75
C ALA A 633 8.11 20.17 21.76
N ASP A 634 6.84 19.79 21.86
CA ASP A 634 6.32 18.70 22.69
C ASP A 634 6.00 17.44 21.88
N PHE A 635 6.37 17.37 20.60
CA PHE A 635 6.10 16.20 19.76
C PHE A 635 6.76 14.93 20.31
N ASN A 636 6.03 13.82 20.22
CA ASN A 636 6.49 12.48 20.50
C ASN A 636 5.86 11.51 19.49
N PRO A 637 6.65 10.80 18.68
CA PRO A 637 6.13 9.85 17.68
C PRO A 637 5.52 8.59 18.29
N ARG A 638 5.73 8.36 19.59
CA ARG A 638 5.24 7.19 20.33
C ARG A 638 4.40 7.64 21.53
N PRO A 639 3.25 8.32 21.38
CA PRO A 639 2.54 8.95 22.50
C PRO A 639 2.12 8.00 23.65
N HIS A 640 1.93 6.70 23.40
CA HIS A 640 1.69 5.68 24.43
C HIS A 640 2.91 5.42 25.30
N THR A 641 4.10 5.75 24.82
CA THR A 641 5.34 5.71 25.58
C THR A 641 5.89 7.13 25.78
N ASN A 642 6.77 7.32 26.74
CA ASN A 642 7.56 8.56 26.78
C ASN A 642 8.99 8.11 26.55
N PRO A 643 9.48 8.13 25.29
CA PRO A 643 10.76 7.56 24.99
C PRO A 643 11.80 8.26 25.84
N THR A 644 12.59 7.46 26.56
CA THR A 644 13.67 7.99 27.40
C THR A 644 14.52 8.87 26.50
N LYS A 645 14.64 10.18 26.77
CA LYS A 645 15.48 11.08 25.97
C LYS A 645 16.88 10.48 25.86
N VAL A 646 17.18 9.78 24.77
CA VAL A 646 18.52 9.26 24.53
C VAL A 646 19.40 10.50 24.41
N ALA A 647 20.46 10.56 25.21
CA ALA A 647 21.41 11.65 25.12
C ALA A 647 21.92 11.71 23.68
N GLN A 648 21.50 12.72 22.92
CA GLN A 648 21.93 12.93 21.55
C GLN A 648 23.46 12.84 21.50
N ALA A 649 24.00 11.99 20.63
CA ALA A 649 25.42 12.04 20.32
C ALA A 649 25.75 13.49 19.93
N PRO A 650 26.84 14.09 20.47
CA PRO A 650 27.14 15.49 20.23
C PRO A 650 27.25 15.73 18.73
N ALA A 651 26.58 16.79 18.26
CA ALA A 651 26.66 17.24 16.88
C ALA A 651 28.13 17.30 16.43
N PRO A 652 28.46 16.90 15.18
CA PRO A 652 29.81 17.06 14.66
C PRO A 652 30.20 18.53 14.79
N ALA A 653 31.34 18.78 15.43
CA ALA A 653 31.82 20.12 15.69
C ALA A 653 31.84 20.93 14.38
N ALA A 654 31.25 22.13 14.42
CA ALA A 654 31.28 23.05 13.29
C ALA A 654 32.73 23.21 12.79
N PRO A 655 32.98 23.22 11.47
CA PRO A 655 34.31 23.43 10.94
C PRO A 655 34.87 24.74 11.51
N SER A 656 35.98 24.64 12.23
CA SER A 656 36.68 25.78 12.81
C SER A 656 36.98 26.78 11.70
N THR A 657 36.43 27.99 11.82
CA THR A 657 36.84 29.14 11.01
C THR A 657 38.36 29.30 11.10
N PRO A 658 39.06 29.50 9.97
CA PRO A 658 40.50 29.72 10.01
C PRO A 658 40.77 30.99 10.81
N ALA A 659 41.58 30.82 11.86
CA ALA A 659 41.99 31.89 12.74
C ALA A 659 42.62 33.04 11.94
N ASN A 660 42.17 34.25 12.25
CA ASN A 660 42.68 35.52 11.75
C ASN A 660 44.21 35.55 11.73
N ALA A 661 44.78 35.89 10.58
CA ALA A 661 46.18 36.23 10.44
C ALA A 661 46.51 37.44 11.33
N VAL A 662 47.49 37.25 12.22
CA VAL A 662 48.07 38.28 13.08
C VAL A 662 48.85 39.29 12.21
N PRO A 663 48.70 40.61 12.41
CA PRO A 663 49.49 41.60 11.68
C PRO A 663 50.94 41.62 12.20
N ALA A 664 51.90 41.67 11.28
CA ALA A 664 53.32 41.73 11.57
C ALA A 664 53.71 43.05 12.30
N ALA A 665 54.46 42.92 13.40
CA ALA A 665 55.07 44.04 14.12
C ALA A 665 56.43 44.44 13.48
N PRO A 666 56.83 45.73 13.57
CA PRO A 666 58.03 46.25 12.92
C PRO A 666 59.32 45.91 13.68
N GLY A 667 60.39 45.65 12.92
CA GLY A 667 61.68 45.17 13.40
C GLY A 667 62.48 46.19 14.21
N ALA A 668 63.29 45.66 15.14
CA ALA A 668 64.31 46.40 15.87
C ALA A 668 65.71 45.96 15.43
N MET A 669 66.52 46.96 15.09
CA MET A 669 67.93 46.90 14.68
C MET A 669 68.84 46.28 15.75
N ALA A 670 69.88 45.58 15.27
CA ALA A 670 71.09 45.23 16.04
C ALA A 670 72.26 46.19 15.68
N PRO A 671 73.26 46.35 16.55
CA PRO A 671 74.07 47.56 16.64
C PRO A 671 75.37 47.51 15.81
N ALA A 672 75.82 48.68 15.37
CA ALA A 672 77.14 48.88 14.76
C ALA A 672 78.24 49.04 15.84
N LYS A 673 79.38 48.39 15.60
CA LYS A 673 80.66 48.69 16.26
C LYS A 673 81.37 49.84 15.52
N SER A 674 82.07 50.64 16.32
CA SER A 674 82.95 51.79 16.06
C SER A 674 82.29 53.09 15.62
#